data_AF-K9G8J0-F1
#
_entry.id   AF-K9G8J0-F1
#
_cell.length_a   1.000
_cell.length_b   1.000
_cell.length_c   1.000
_cell.angle_alpha   90.00
_cell.angle_beta   90.00
_cell.angle_gamma   90.00
#
_symmetry.space_group_name_H-M   'P 1'
#
loop_
_entity.id
_entity.type
_entity.pdbx_description
1 polymer ?
#
loop_
_entity_poly.entity_id
_entity_poly.type
_entity_poly.pdbx_seq_one_letter_code
_entity_poly.pdbx_strand_id
1 'polypeptide(L)'
;MMNPALELRYDTNKIIQLDPRKGERDYSILIINPNTSAHMTEALKPILANMNYQDVHFEYFTAPDSTVEIDGVEIEPIASINNAEESCNSALNCWPVRELIGHYDAFLVACYSAHPFVGRLREDIAASEEASSTRNKYVTGILEASITAALSLVSGFALQGPINPAITLHKYQTKGSFGIVTTGSAWKEELTNAVQGALGYDYEDGSSMHFAGVETTGLTAVELHTTEPEEVRRRIIDATRNLLRKSQNRVTVVCLGCAGMAGMEEAQHSTASAKNKMPREIITIQAGQCGNNVGSQFWQQLCQEHGISADGNLEEHATDGAAGDRKDVFFYQSDDTRYIPRAILLDLEPRVLNAIQTGPYKNIYNPENFFVGQQGIGAGNNWGTGYAAGEGVQEEIFDMIDREADGSDSLEGFMLLHSIAGGTGSGLGSFILERMNDRFPKKLIQTYSVFPDTQSDVVVNPYNSLLAMRRLTQDADSVVVLDNGALSRIVADRLHVQEPSFHQTNQLVSTVMSASTTTLRYPGYMHNDLAGIIASLIPTPRSHFLLTSYTPFTGANIEQARTVRKTTVLDVMRRLLQPKNRMVSVNPSKSSCYISILNIIQGEADPTDVHKSLLRIRERRLASFIPWGPASIQVALTKRSPYIEETGHRVSGLMLANHTSVATLFKRIVKHYDMLRKRNAFLDSYKKEAPFADGLGEFDEARAVVMDLIGEYEAAEREDYLDPDAGKANDLGV
;
A
#
# COMPACT_ATOMS: atom_id res chain seq x y z
N MET A 1 -74.31 17.03 -6.07
CA MET A 1 -74.08 15.77 -5.33
C MET A 1 -73.10 14.96 -6.13
N MET A 2 -71.80 15.02 -5.79
CA MET A 2 -70.72 14.29 -6.47
C MET A 2 -70.43 13.00 -5.70
N ASN A 3 -70.23 11.94 -6.47
CA ASN A 3 -70.14 10.54 -6.07
C ASN A 3 -68.82 10.25 -5.32
N PRO A 4 -68.82 9.63 -4.12
CA PRO A 4 -67.61 9.27 -3.40
C PRO A 4 -67.24 7.80 -3.68
N ALA A 5 -66.43 7.55 -4.71
CA ALA A 5 -65.80 6.25 -4.95
C ALA A 5 -64.57 6.43 -5.85
N LEU A 6 -63.48 6.89 -5.26
CA LEU A 6 -62.11 6.67 -5.75
C LEU A 6 -61.38 6.08 -4.55
N GLU A 7 -61.46 4.76 -4.41
CA GLU A 7 -60.55 4.03 -3.53
C GLU A 7 -59.14 4.21 -4.09
N LEU A 8 -58.34 5.08 -3.46
CA LEU A 8 -56.89 5.02 -3.60
C LEU A 8 -56.45 3.63 -3.14
N ARG A 9 -56.05 2.76 -4.07
CA ARG A 9 -55.32 1.52 -3.79
C ARG A 9 -53.82 1.76 -3.56
N TYR A 10 -53.50 2.85 -2.88
CA TYR A 10 -52.19 3.10 -2.30
C TYR A 10 -52.42 3.55 -0.87
N ASP A 11 -52.11 2.67 0.08
CA ASP A 11 -52.18 3.00 1.49
C ASP A 11 -50.98 3.89 1.84
N THR A 12 -51.06 5.17 1.49
CA THR A 12 -50.10 6.21 1.88
C THR A 12 -49.82 6.18 3.39
N ASN A 13 -50.75 5.69 4.22
CA ASN A 13 -50.53 5.58 5.66
C ASN A 13 -49.55 4.48 6.07
N LYS A 14 -49.34 3.43 5.25
CA LYS A 14 -48.27 2.45 5.48
C LYS A 14 -46.88 3.00 5.14
N ILE A 15 -46.80 3.95 4.21
CA ILE A 15 -45.56 4.65 3.84
C ILE A 15 -45.28 5.80 4.82
N ILE A 16 -46.31 6.49 5.33
CA ILE A 16 -46.17 7.57 6.33
C ILE A 16 -45.69 7.06 7.70
N GLN A 17 -45.77 5.74 7.98
CA GLN A 17 -45.11 5.15 9.16
C GLN A 17 -43.57 4.98 8.99
N LEU A 18 -43.03 5.22 7.79
CA LEU A 18 -41.60 5.19 7.46
C LEU A 18 -40.99 6.60 7.38
N ASP A 19 -41.47 7.57 8.17
CA ASP A 19 -40.78 8.85 8.30
C ASP A 19 -39.56 8.69 9.23
N PRO A 20 -38.30 8.71 8.72
CA PRO A 20 -37.12 8.54 9.56
C PRO A 20 -36.82 9.80 10.38
N ARG A 21 -37.55 10.92 10.16
CA ARG A 21 -37.21 12.23 10.75
C ARG A 21 -37.62 12.38 12.21
N LYS A 22 -37.82 11.28 12.94
CA LYS A 22 -37.90 11.28 14.41
C LYS A 22 -36.59 10.81 15.04
N GLY A 23 -35.60 11.71 14.97
CA GLY A 23 -34.48 11.73 15.91
C GLY A 23 -33.15 11.30 15.31
N GLU A 24 -32.21 12.25 15.29
CA GLU A 24 -30.79 12.12 14.92
C GLU A 24 -30.48 12.22 13.41
N ARG A 25 -29.36 12.85 13.09
CA ARG A 25 -29.08 13.51 11.80
C ARG A 25 -28.41 12.54 10.82
N ASP A 26 -29.21 11.78 10.06
CA ASP A 26 -28.72 10.82 9.05
C ASP A 26 -29.16 11.17 7.62
N TYR A 27 -28.39 10.75 6.61
CA TYR A 27 -28.73 10.83 5.18
C TYR A 27 -29.61 9.64 4.78
N SER A 28 -30.55 9.84 3.87
CA SER A 28 -31.47 8.81 3.41
C SER A 28 -31.31 8.53 1.91
N ILE A 29 -31.07 7.26 1.55
CA ILE A 29 -30.83 6.84 0.17
C ILE A 29 -31.86 5.78 -0.22
N LEU A 30 -32.57 6.01 -1.32
CA LEU A 30 -33.49 5.03 -1.90
C LEU A 30 -32.81 4.27 -3.05
N ILE A 31 -32.77 2.95 -2.92
CA ILE A 31 -32.24 2.04 -3.93
C ILE A 31 -33.40 1.46 -4.72
N ILE A 32 -33.43 1.74 -6.01
CA ILE A 32 -34.53 1.43 -6.90
C ILE A 32 -34.10 0.29 -7.80
N ASN A 33 -34.63 -0.90 -7.56
CA ASN A 33 -34.55 -2.02 -8.49
C ASN A 33 -35.72 -1.92 -9.47
N PRO A 34 -35.46 -1.65 -10.76
CA PRO A 34 -36.51 -1.46 -11.75
C PRO A 34 -37.09 -2.78 -12.27
N ASN A 35 -36.50 -3.92 -11.90
CA ASN A 35 -37.04 -5.25 -12.18
C ASN A 35 -38.06 -5.63 -11.10
N THR A 36 -39.04 -6.47 -11.47
CA THR A 36 -39.98 -7.05 -10.49
C THR A 36 -39.36 -8.22 -9.71
N SER A 37 -38.27 -8.80 -10.21
CA SER A 37 -37.48 -9.77 -9.45
C SER A 37 -36.74 -9.10 -8.30
N ALA A 38 -36.99 -9.59 -7.07
CA ALA A 38 -36.32 -9.12 -5.86
C ALA A 38 -34.86 -9.60 -5.72
N HIS A 39 -34.36 -10.48 -6.62
CA HIS A 39 -33.03 -11.07 -6.50
C HIS A 39 -31.92 -10.01 -6.40
N MET A 40 -32.00 -8.94 -7.21
CA MET A 40 -31.02 -7.86 -7.17
C MET A 40 -31.10 -7.06 -5.87
N THR A 41 -32.30 -6.79 -5.38
CA THR A 41 -32.55 -6.11 -4.10
C THR A 41 -31.95 -6.90 -2.94
N GLU A 42 -32.21 -8.22 -2.89
CA GLU A 42 -31.68 -9.09 -1.84
C GLU A 42 -30.16 -9.25 -1.92
N ALA A 43 -29.57 -9.23 -3.12
CA ALA A 43 -28.12 -9.29 -3.28
C ALA A 43 -27.40 -7.98 -2.87
N LEU A 44 -28.06 -6.82 -3.00
CA LEU A 44 -27.49 -5.52 -2.60
C LEU A 44 -27.54 -5.30 -1.08
N LYS A 45 -28.56 -5.83 -0.38
CA LYS A 45 -28.71 -5.72 1.08
C LYS A 45 -27.46 -6.12 1.87
N PRO A 46 -26.85 -7.32 1.70
CA PRO A 46 -25.66 -7.71 2.45
C PRO A 46 -24.44 -6.87 2.05
N ILE A 47 -24.33 -6.43 0.79
CA ILE A 47 -23.23 -5.58 0.33
C ILE A 47 -23.26 -4.23 1.06
N LEU A 48 -24.44 -3.61 1.16
CA LEU A 48 -24.61 -2.31 1.82
C LEU A 48 -24.57 -2.42 3.34
N ALA A 49 -25.11 -3.49 3.91
CA ALA A 49 -24.97 -3.79 5.33
C ALA A 49 -23.50 -3.97 5.73
N ASN A 50 -22.70 -4.63 4.88
CA ASN A 50 -21.26 -4.78 5.08
C ASN A 50 -20.48 -3.46 4.97
N MET A 51 -21.02 -2.42 4.33
CA MET A 51 -20.40 -1.09 4.31
C MET A 51 -20.58 -0.31 5.62
N ASN A 52 -21.50 -0.75 6.50
CA ASN A 52 -21.68 -0.29 7.88
C ASN A 52 -21.74 1.25 8.05
N TYR A 53 -22.44 1.94 7.15
CA TYR A 53 -22.65 3.39 7.26
C TYR A 53 -23.58 3.70 8.44
N GLN A 54 -23.04 4.33 9.48
CA GLN A 54 -23.81 4.66 10.70
C GLN A 54 -24.75 5.86 10.53
N ASP A 55 -24.43 6.74 9.56
CA ASP A 55 -25.13 8.01 9.35
C ASP A 55 -25.96 7.99 8.04
N VAL A 56 -26.19 6.80 7.45
CA VAL A 56 -26.90 6.63 6.16
C VAL A 56 -27.94 5.52 6.26
N HIS A 57 -29.20 5.90 6.07
CA HIS A 57 -30.33 4.99 6.00
C HIS A 57 -30.60 4.57 4.55
N PHE A 58 -30.51 3.27 4.27
CA PHE A 58 -30.82 2.70 2.95
C PHE A 58 -32.22 2.10 2.97
N GLU A 59 -33.07 2.56 2.05
CA GLU A 59 -34.32 1.90 1.73
C GLU A 59 -34.30 1.29 0.33
N TYR A 60 -35.16 0.31 0.12
CA TYR A 60 -35.18 -0.47 -1.10
C TYR A 60 -36.58 -0.44 -1.71
N PHE A 61 -36.65 -0.06 -2.98
CA PHE A 61 -37.82 -0.16 -3.81
C PHE A 61 -37.57 -1.23 -4.88
N THR A 62 -38.51 -2.15 -5.05
CA THR A 62 -38.52 -3.13 -6.13
C THR A 62 -39.80 -2.91 -6.94
N ALA A 63 -39.70 -2.90 -8.26
CA ALA A 63 -40.86 -2.66 -9.12
C ALA A 63 -41.97 -3.69 -8.83
N PRO A 64 -43.26 -3.30 -8.85
CA PRO A 64 -44.36 -4.18 -8.52
C PRO A 64 -44.51 -5.31 -9.53
N ASP A 65 -44.83 -6.51 -9.05
CA ASP A 65 -45.12 -7.70 -9.85
C ASP A 65 -46.54 -7.73 -10.47
N SER A 66 -47.30 -6.66 -10.26
CA SER A 66 -48.65 -6.46 -10.77
C SER A 66 -48.70 -5.30 -11.77
N THR A 67 -49.64 -5.37 -12.71
CA THR A 67 -49.85 -4.33 -13.73
C THR A 67 -50.08 -2.97 -13.08
N VAL A 68 -49.30 -1.97 -13.50
CA VAL A 68 -49.42 -0.59 -13.02
C VAL A 68 -50.23 0.21 -14.02
N GLU A 69 -51.26 0.92 -13.55
CA GLU A 69 -52.03 1.85 -14.38
C GLU A 69 -51.47 3.27 -14.20
N ILE A 70 -51.02 3.89 -15.29
CA ILE A 70 -50.55 5.29 -15.30
C ILE A 70 -51.34 6.03 -16.36
N ASP A 71 -52.07 7.08 -15.95
CA ASP A 71 -52.87 7.93 -16.86
C ASP A 71 -53.80 7.14 -17.81
N GLY A 72 -54.34 6.00 -17.35
CA GLY A 72 -55.23 5.13 -18.13
C GLY A 72 -54.54 4.11 -19.03
N VAL A 73 -53.22 3.96 -18.94
CA VAL A 73 -52.43 2.96 -19.67
C VAL A 73 -51.96 1.87 -18.71
N GLU A 74 -52.31 0.61 -19.00
CA GLU A 74 -51.83 -0.57 -18.28
C GLU A 74 -50.41 -0.92 -18.72
N ILE A 75 -49.48 -1.00 -17.77
CA ILE A 75 -48.08 -1.35 -18.01
C ILE A 75 -47.80 -2.72 -17.38
N GLU A 76 -47.29 -3.63 -18.19
CA GLU A 76 -46.98 -4.99 -17.76
C GLU A 76 -45.71 -5.06 -16.88
N PRO A 77 -45.68 -5.96 -15.88
CA PRO A 77 -44.52 -6.16 -15.02
C PRO A 77 -43.34 -6.78 -15.78
N ILE A 78 -42.12 -6.29 -15.51
CA ILE A 78 -40.89 -6.77 -16.16
C ILE A 78 -40.01 -7.49 -15.15
N ALA A 79 -39.94 -8.82 -15.26
CA ALA A 79 -39.19 -9.67 -14.35
C ALA A 79 -37.68 -9.42 -14.36
N SER A 80 -37.10 -9.19 -15.54
CA SER A 80 -35.69 -8.89 -15.73
C SER A 80 -35.51 -8.15 -17.06
N ILE A 81 -34.90 -6.98 -17.03
CA ILE A 81 -34.59 -6.19 -18.23
C ILE A 81 -33.49 -6.90 -19.04
N ASN A 82 -33.78 -7.21 -20.30
CA ASN A 82 -32.88 -7.90 -21.23
C ASN A 82 -32.61 -7.10 -22.52
N ASN A 83 -33.31 -5.99 -22.74
CA ASN A 83 -33.14 -5.11 -23.90
C ASN A 83 -33.55 -3.66 -23.57
N ALA A 84 -33.37 -2.75 -24.53
CA ALA A 84 -33.66 -1.32 -24.37
C ALA A 84 -35.16 -0.98 -24.30
N GLU A 85 -36.02 -1.76 -24.96
CA GLU A 85 -37.48 -1.57 -24.92
C GLU A 85 -38.02 -1.89 -23.52
N GLU A 86 -37.54 -2.98 -22.92
CA GLU A 86 -37.85 -3.37 -21.55
C GLU A 86 -37.34 -2.35 -20.52
N SER A 87 -36.19 -1.70 -20.75
CA SER A 87 -35.71 -0.65 -19.84
C SER A 87 -36.60 0.62 -19.89
N CYS A 88 -37.15 0.94 -21.06
CA CYS A 88 -38.11 2.03 -21.23
C CYS A 88 -39.44 1.73 -20.52
N ASN A 89 -39.99 0.53 -20.73
CA ASN A 89 -41.24 0.11 -20.09
C ASN A 89 -41.07 -0.03 -18.57
N SER A 90 -39.91 -0.50 -18.11
CA SER A 90 -39.58 -0.62 -16.70
C SER A 90 -39.45 0.75 -15.99
N ALA A 91 -39.04 1.80 -16.71
CA ALA A 91 -39.07 3.17 -16.19
C ALA A 91 -40.50 3.62 -15.82
N LEU A 92 -41.51 3.16 -16.57
CA LEU A 92 -42.91 3.41 -16.25
C LEU A 92 -43.37 2.61 -15.02
N ASN A 93 -42.93 1.37 -14.86
CA ASN A 93 -43.21 0.60 -13.63
C ASN A 93 -42.63 1.26 -12.35
N CYS A 94 -41.56 2.05 -12.49
CA CYS A 94 -40.95 2.80 -11.40
C CYS A 94 -41.57 4.19 -11.16
N TRP A 95 -42.54 4.61 -11.98
CA TRP A 95 -43.12 5.95 -11.94
C TRP A 95 -43.65 6.40 -10.55
N PRO A 96 -44.24 5.53 -9.71
CA PRO A 96 -44.70 5.92 -8.38
C PRO A 96 -43.59 6.46 -7.45
N VAL A 97 -42.32 6.12 -7.72
CA VAL A 97 -41.17 6.60 -6.92
C VAL A 97 -41.01 8.13 -6.99
N ARG A 98 -41.59 8.79 -8.01
CA ARG A 98 -41.57 10.27 -8.12
C ARG A 98 -42.23 10.97 -6.92
N GLU A 99 -43.23 10.35 -6.31
CA GLU A 99 -43.90 10.90 -5.10
C GLU A 99 -42.99 10.82 -3.87
N LEU A 100 -42.00 9.92 -3.89
CA LEU A 100 -41.03 9.71 -2.81
C LEU A 100 -39.85 10.69 -2.85
N ILE A 101 -39.73 11.51 -3.91
CA ILE A 101 -38.61 12.45 -4.09
C ILE A 101 -38.43 13.37 -2.86
N GLY A 102 -39.52 13.77 -2.20
CA GLY A 102 -39.49 14.63 -1.00
C GLY A 102 -38.90 13.99 0.26
N HIS A 103 -38.80 12.66 0.30
CA HIS A 103 -38.48 11.89 1.50
C HIS A 103 -37.01 11.50 1.61
N TYR A 104 -36.30 11.37 0.48
CA TYR A 104 -34.91 10.91 0.41
C TYR A 104 -33.93 12.00 -0.05
N ASP A 105 -32.67 11.88 0.36
CA ASP A 105 -31.55 12.76 -0.02
C ASP A 105 -30.84 12.29 -1.30
N ALA A 106 -30.86 10.99 -1.61
CA ALA A 106 -30.30 10.46 -2.84
C ALA A 106 -31.03 9.22 -3.38
N PHE A 107 -30.87 8.97 -4.67
CA PHE A 107 -31.51 7.88 -5.41
C PHE A 107 -30.49 7.11 -6.23
N LEU A 108 -30.49 5.78 -6.10
CA LEU A 108 -29.65 4.89 -6.90
C LEU A 108 -30.55 3.96 -7.71
N VAL A 109 -30.49 4.07 -9.04
CA VAL A 109 -31.20 3.11 -9.92
C VAL A 109 -30.28 1.92 -10.17
N ALA A 110 -30.67 0.78 -9.58
CA ALA A 110 -29.95 -0.47 -9.65
C ALA A 110 -30.22 -1.17 -10.99
N CYS A 111 -29.64 -0.66 -12.07
CA CYS A 111 -29.66 -1.31 -13.37
C CYS A 111 -28.36 -1.05 -14.12
N TYR A 112 -27.81 -2.08 -14.74
CA TYR A 112 -26.63 -1.96 -15.60
C TYR A 112 -27.04 -1.70 -17.05
N SER A 113 -27.79 -0.62 -17.27
CA SER A 113 -28.24 -0.15 -18.59
C SER A 113 -28.31 1.38 -18.61
N ALA A 114 -28.44 1.98 -19.80
CA ALA A 114 -28.73 3.41 -19.97
C ALA A 114 -30.20 3.69 -19.60
N HIS A 115 -30.53 3.54 -18.32
CA HIS A 115 -31.92 3.46 -17.88
C HIS A 115 -32.60 4.85 -17.94
N PRO A 116 -33.68 5.03 -18.75
CA PRO A 116 -34.32 6.34 -18.95
C PRO A 116 -34.83 6.99 -17.66
N PHE A 117 -35.22 6.15 -16.68
CA PHE A 117 -35.71 6.61 -15.38
C PHE A 117 -34.69 7.48 -14.61
N VAL A 118 -33.39 7.25 -14.79
CA VAL A 118 -32.34 8.05 -14.13
C VAL A 118 -32.39 9.51 -14.61
N GLY A 119 -32.45 9.71 -15.93
CA GLY A 119 -32.58 11.03 -16.53
C GLY A 119 -33.88 11.71 -16.10
N ARG A 120 -34.98 10.95 -16.06
CA ARG A 120 -36.27 11.49 -15.65
C ARG A 120 -36.31 11.92 -14.19
N LEU A 121 -35.80 11.11 -13.27
CA LEU A 121 -35.67 11.49 -11.85
C LEU A 121 -34.79 12.73 -11.67
N ARG A 122 -33.75 12.90 -12.50
CA ARG A 122 -32.88 14.08 -12.47
C ARG A 122 -33.64 15.36 -12.83
N GLU A 123 -34.50 15.30 -13.86
CA GLU A 123 -35.40 16.41 -14.23
C GLU A 123 -36.40 16.74 -13.12
N ASP A 124 -37.01 15.72 -12.51
CA ASP A 124 -38.00 15.90 -11.45
C ASP A 124 -37.40 16.44 -10.15
N ILE A 125 -36.17 16.01 -9.81
CA ILE A 125 -35.40 16.55 -8.68
C ILE A 125 -35.07 18.02 -8.94
N ALA A 126 -34.58 18.36 -10.14
CA ALA A 126 -34.27 19.75 -10.49
C ALA A 126 -35.51 20.65 -10.39
N ALA A 127 -36.66 20.18 -10.88
CA ALA A 127 -37.94 20.90 -10.75
C ALA A 127 -38.40 21.04 -9.28
N SER A 128 -38.12 20.03 -8.44
CA SER A 128 -38.43 20.06 -7.00
C SER A 128 -37.52 21.01 -6.21
N GLU A 129 -36.25 21.13 -6.59
CA GLU A 129 -35.26 22.02 -5.96
C GLU A 129 -35.50 23.50 -6.32
N GLU A 130 -35.96 23.79 -7.54
CA GLU A 130 -36.39 25.15 -7.92
C GLU A 130 -37.60 25.63 -7.10
N ALA A 131 -38.45 24.70 -6.64
CA ALA A 131 -39.66 24.99 -5.87
C ALA A 131 -39.45 25.07 -4.34
N SER A 132 -38.31 24.63 -3.80
CA SER A 132 -38.07 24.50 -2.35
C SER A 132 -36.61 24.74 -1.98
N SER A 133 -36.33 25.56 -0.96
CA SER A 133 -34.95 25.86 -0.47
C SER A 133 -34.35 24.73 0.40
N THR A 134 -34.49 23.49 -0.03
CA THR A 134 -33.99 22.29 0.67
C THR A 134 -32.64 21.82 0.11
N ARG A 135 -31.96 20.95 0.86
CA ARG A 135 -30.64 20.37 0.50
C ARG A 135 -30.64 19.78 -0.92
N ASN A 136 -29.48 19.87 -1.59
CA ASN A 136 -29.24 19.24 -2.89
C ASN A 136 -29.47 17.72 -2.80
N LYS A 137 -30.20 17.17 -3.77
CA LYS A 137 -30.50 15.75 -3.93
C LYS A 137 -29.73 15.18 -5.12
N TYR A 138 -29.35 13.91 -5.03
CA TYR A 138 -28.49 13.27 -6.02
C TYR A 138 -29.15 12.04 -6.64
N VAL A 139 -28.98 11.84 -7.94
CA VAL A 139 -29.44 10.64 -8.65
C VAL A 139 -28.38 10.12 -9.61
N THR A 140 -28.13 8.81 -9.56
CA THR A 140 -27.22 8.13 -10.49
C THR A 140 -27.71 6.71 -10.79
N GLY A 141 -27.40 6.21 -11.99
CA GLY A 141 -27.51 4.78 -12.31
C GLY A 141 -26.20 4.04 -12.01
N ILE A 142 -26.25 2.72 -11.84
CA ILE A 142 -25.04 1.88 -11.68
C ILE A 142 -24.13 1.98 -12.92
N LEU A 143 -24.69 2.05 -14.14
CA LEU A 143 -23.91 2.21 -15.37
C LEU A 143 -23.15 3.55 -15.39
N GLU A 144 -23.84 4.66 -15.12
CA GLU A 144 -23.23 6.01 -15.08
C GLU A 144 -22.13 6.11 -14.01
N ALA A 145 -22.38 5.53 -12.82
CA ALA A 145 -21.40 5.47 -11.74
C ALA A 145 -20.17 4.64 -12.14
N SER A 146 -20.38 3.52 -12.84
CA SER A 146 -19.30 2.66 -13.34
C SER A 146 -18.43 3.37 -14.36
N ILE A 147 -19.03 4.12 -15.30
CA ILE A 147 -18.29 4.92 -16.29
C ILE A 147 -17.47 6.00 -15.60
N THR A 148 -18.07 6.73 -14.65
CA THR A 148 -17.40 7.80 -13.90
C THR A 148 -16.21 7.27 -13.10
N ALA A 149 -16.38 6.15 -12.41
CA ALA A 149 -15.31 5.49 -11.67
C ALA A 149 -14.19 5.00 -12.59
N ALA A 150 -14.55 4.36 -13.72
CA ALA A 150 -13.59 3.88 -14.69
C ALA A 150 -12.77 5.02 -15.31
N LEU A 151 -13.42 6.14 -15.66
CA LEU A 151 -12.73 7.34 -16.14
C LEU A 151 -11.74 7.89 -15.13
N SER A 152 -12.11 7.99 -13.85
CA SER A 152 -11.23 8.49 -12.79
C SER A 152 -9.94 7.67 -12.63
N LEU A 153 -10.03 6.35 -12.87
CA LEU A 153 -8.91 5.41 -12.81
C LEU A 153 -8.05 5.41 -14.09
N VAL A 154 -8.65 5.82 -15.21
CA VAL A 154 -8.00 5.86 -16.53
C VAL A 154 -7.31 7.21 -16.77
N SER A 155 -7.86 8.30 -16.23
CA SER A 155 -7.36 9.67 -16.40
C SER A 155 -6.20 9.99 -15.44
N GLY A 156 -5.01 9.44 -15.71
CA GLY A 156 -3.78 9.78 -15.00
C GLY A 156 -2.89 10.74 -15.80
N PHE A 157 -2.12 11.60 -15.11
CA PHE A 157 -1.04 12.36 -15.75
C PHE A 157 0.30 11.67 -15.47
N ALA A 158 1.12 11.52 -16.50
CA ALA A 158 2.46 10.95 -16.43
C ALA A 158 3.47 11.84 -17.17
N LEU A 159 4.77 11.53 -17.01
CA LEU A 159 5.88 12.24 -17.67
C LEU A 159 6.31 11.51 -18.94
N GLN A 160 6.39 12.23 -20.06
CA GLN A 160 6.60 11.62 -21.38
C GLN A 160 8.07 11.21 -21.57
N GLY A 161 8.34 9.90 -21.54
CA GLY A 161 9.65 9.33 -21.88
C GLY A 161 10.57 9.05 -20.68
N PRO A 162 11.76 8.45 -20.91
CA PRO A 162 12.76 8.27 -19.86
C PRO A 162 13.20 9.63 -19.31
N ILE A 163 13.35 9.73 -17.99
CA ILE A 163 13.74 10.95 -17.28
C ILE A 163 15.13 11.38 -17.78
N ASN A 164 15.16 12.38 -18.67
CA ASN A 164 16.40 13.00 -19.13
C ASN A 164 16.43 14.45 -18.61
N PRO A 165 17.30 14.78 -17.63
CA PRO A 165 17.30 16.08 -16.97
C PRO A 165 17.67 17.27 -17.86
N ALA A 166 18.01 17.04 -19.13
CA ALA A 166 18.40 18.09 -20.08
C ALA A 166 17.27 18.61 -20.99
N ILE A 167 16.05 18.03 -20.95
CA ILE A 167 14.95 18.42 -21.85
C ILE A 167 13.70 18.75 -21.05
N THR A 168 13.01 19.82 -21.47
CA THR A 168 11.74 20.33 -20.94
C THR A 168 10.75 19.22 -20.61
N LEU A 169 10.38 19.11 -19.33
CA LEU A 169 9.42 18.11 -18.84
C LEU A 169 8.00 18.48 -19.30
N HIS A 170 7.40 17.65 -20.16
CA HIS A 170 6.02 17.80 -20.58
C HIS A 170 5.12 16.79 -19.85
N LYS A 171 4.03 17.30 -19.25
CA LYS A 171 2.95 16.46 -18.72
C LYS A 171 2.20 15.83 -19.89
N TYR A 172 2.04 14.52 -19.90
CA TYR A 172 1.15 13.83 -20.84
C TYR A 172 0.08 13.05 -20.09
N GLN A 173 -1.12 12.99 -20.64
CA GLN A 173 -2.20 12.17 -20.10
C GLN A 173 -1.97 10.72 -20.51
N THR A 174 -2.01 9.79 -19.56
CA THR A 174 -1.84 8.36 -19.83
C THR A 174 -2.96 7.87 -20.74
N LYS A 175 -2.59 7.13 -21.80
CA LYS A 175 -3.54 6.55 -22.77
C LYS A 175 -4.13 5.23 -22.25
N GLY A 176 -4.66 5.25 -21.03
CA GLY A 176 -5.47 4.15 -20.53
C GLY A 176 -6.84 4.14 -21.21
N SER A 177 -7.45 2.97 -21.27
CA SER A 177 -8.85 2.81 -21.66
C SER A 177 -9.55 1.86 -20.69
N PHE A 178 -10.85 2.00 -20.56
CA PHE A 178 -11.69 1.00 -19.89
C PHE A 178 -12.53 0.25 -20.92
N GLY A 179 -12.97 -0.96 -20.59
CA GLY A 179 -13.96 -1.67 -21.39
C GLY A 179 -14.97 -2.40 -20.52
N ILE A 180 -16.05 -2.85 -21.13
CA ILE A 180 -17.16 -3.50 -20.42
C ILE A 180 -17.25 -4.95 -20.87
N VAL A 181 -17.41 -5.87 -19.91
CA VAL A 181 -17.80 -7.26 -20.19
C VAL A 181 -19.20 -7.48 -19.63
N THR A 182 -20.14 -7.81 -20.50
CA THR A 182 -21.57 -7.97 -20.16
C THR A 182 -22.10 -9.36 -20.55
N THR A 183 -23.38 -9.59 -20.27
CA THR A 183 -24.12 -10.82 -20.60
C THR A 183 -24.53 -10.81 -22.08
N GLY A 184 -25.74 -11.25 -22.43
CA GLY A 184 -26.17 -11.58 -23.80
C GLY A 184 -25.79 -10.57 -24.90
N SER A 185 -25.70 -11.06 -26.13
CA SER A 185 -25.24 -10.32 -27.32
C SER A 185 -25.99 -9.01 -27.58
N ALA A 186 -27.28 -8.94 -27.20
CA ALA A 186 -28.11 -7.75 -27.35
C ALA A 186 -27.55 -6.51 -26.62
N TRP A 187 -26.82 -6.69 -25.52
CA TRP A 187 -26.26 -5.58 -24.74
C TRP A 187 -25.00 -4.95 -25.35
N LYS A 188 -24.38 -5.61 -26.33
CA LYS A 188 -23.10 -5.16 -26.88
C LYS A 188 -23.24 -3.81 -27.59
N GLU A 189 -24.19 -3.69 -28.51
CA GLU A 189 -24.41 -2.45 -29.27
C GLU A 189 -24.98 -1.37 -28.36
N GLU A 190 -25.95 -1.73 -27.50
CA GLU A 190 -26.61 -0.79 -26.59
C GLU A 190 -25.63 -0.13 -25.61
N LEU A 191 -24.81 -0.91 -24.91
CA LEU A 191 -23.84 -0.36 -23.97
C LEU A 191 -22.71 0.39 -24.69
N THR A 192 -22.37 0.00 -25.92
CA THR A 192 -21.39 0.74 -26.73
C THR A 192 -21.92 2.14 -27.05
N ASN A 193 -23.16 2.24 -27.54
CA ASN A 193 -23.81 3.51 -27.86
C ASN A 193 -24.01 4.37 -26.60
N ALA A 194 -24.43 3.77 -25.50
CA ALA A 194 -24.62 4.45 -24.22
C ALA A 194 -23.33 5.09 -23.69
N VAL A 195 -22.21 4.36 -23.72
CA VAL A 195 -20.91 4.86 -23.27
C VAL A 195 -20.38 5.93 -24.22
N GLN A 196 -20.52 5.75 -25.54
CA GLN A 196 -20.11 6.75 -26.52
C GLN A 196 -20.89 8.06 -26.34
N GLY A 197 -22.21 7.98 -26.12
CA GLY A 197 -23.06 9.12 -25.81
C GLY A 197 -22.68 9.81 -24.49
N ALA A 198 -22.39 9.04 -23.43
CA ALA A 198 -21.96 9.58 -22.14
C ALA A 198 -20.59 10.30 -22.21
N LEU A 199 -19.71 9.88 -23.13
CA LEU A 199 -18.40 10.49 -23.34
C LEU A 199 -18.42 11.64 -24.36
N GLY A 200 -19.55 11.91 -25.00
CA GLY A 200 -19.72 13.03 -25.93
C GLY A 200 -19.01 12.87 -27.28
N TYR A 201 -18.84 11.65 -27.78
CA TYR A 201 -18.26 11.40 -29.12
C TYR A 201 -19.35 11.48 -30.20
N ASP A 202 -19.10 12.25 -31.27
CA ASP A 202 -19.95 12.27 -32.47
C ASP A 202 -19.81 10.95 -33.25
N TYR A 203 -20.93 10.47 -33.81
CA TYR A 203 -21.09 9.18 -34.50
C TYR A 203 -20.15 8.92 -35.69
N GLU A 204 -19.34 9.89 -36.12
CA GLU A 204 -18.56 9.82 -37.36
C GLU A 204 -17.08 9.43 -37.20
N ASP A 205 -16.50 9.50 -35.99
CA ASP A 205 -15.09 9.12 -35.77
C ASP A 205 -14.97 8.07 -34.64
N GLY A 206 -15.15 6.80 -35.01
CA GLY A 206 -15.34 5.65 -34.12
C GLY A 206 -14.15 5.20 -33.26
N SER A 207 -13.25 6.11 -32.84
CA SER A 207 -12.15 5.78 -31.90
C SER A 207 -12.22 6.63 -30.63
N SER A 208 -12.83 6.09 -29.57
CA SER A 208 -12.74 6.68 -28.23
C SER A 208 -11.35 6.43 -27.64
N MET A 209 -10.68 7.49 -27.20
CA MET A 209 -9.34 7.38 -26.61
C MET A 209 -9.35 6.62 -25.27
N HIS A 210 -10.48 6.66 -24.56
CA HIS A 210 -10.63 6.11 -23.21
C HIS A 210 -11.57 4.91 -23.10
N PHE A 211 -12.20 4.47 -24.19
CA PHE A 211 -13.11 3.33 -24.20
C PHE A 211 -12.68 2.26 -25.22
N ALA A 212 -12.43 1.05 -24.74
CA ALA A 212 -11.96 -0.10 -25.50
C ALA A 212 -13.10 -0.90 -26.16
N GLY A 213 -14.35 -0.64 -25.77
CA GLY A 213 -15.54 -1.33 -26.27
C GLY A 213 -16.19 -2.28 -25.27
N VAL A 214 -17.20 -3.00 -25.76
CA VAL A 214 -17.99 -3.97 -24.99
C VAL A 214 -17.77 -5.38 -25.54
N GLU A 215 -17.51 -6.36 -24.68
CA GLU A 215 -17.55 -7.78 -25.02
C GLU A 215 -18.57 -8.55 -24.19
N THR A 216 -19.01 -9.69 -24.71
CA THR A 216 -20.12 -10.46 -24.14
C THR A 216 -19.67 -11.86 -23.78
N THR A 217 -20.14 -12.39 -22.66
CA THR A 217 -19.94 -13.80 -22.28
C THR A 217 -20.68 -14.77 -23.22
N GLY A 218 -21.70 -14.27 -23.93
CA GLY A 218 -22.59 -15.06 -24.78
C GLY A 218 -23.67 -15.82 -24.02
N LEU A 219 -23.75 -15.65 -22.70
CA LEU A 219 -24.81 -16.18 -21.84
C LEU A 219 -25.83 -15.08 -21.55
N THR A 220 -27.11 -15.43 -21.56
CA THR A 220 -28.18 -14.55 -21.06
C THR A 220 -28.10 -14.38 -19.54
N ALA A 221 -28.81 -13.38 -18.99
CA ALA A 221 -28.84 -13.17 -17.53
C ALA A 221 -29.39 -14.41 -16.78
N VAL A 222 -30.34 -15.13 -17.38
CA VAL A 222 -30.89 -16.37 -16.82
C VAL A 222 -29.87 -17.50 -16.88
N GLU A 223 -29.24 -17.71 -18.04
CA GLU A 223 -28.23 -18.76 -18.22
C GLU A 223 -27.00 -18.58 -17.33
N LEU A 224 -26.64 -17.33 -17.03
CA LEU A 224 -25.54 -17.01 -16.12
C LEU A 224 -25.73 -17.63 -14.72
N HIS A 225 -26.98 -17.77 -14.28
CA HIS A 225 -27.33 -18.31 -12.95
C HIS A 225 -27.63 -19.81 -12.98
N THR A 226 -27.92 -20.39 -14.15
CA THR A 226 -28.23 -21.83 -14.29
C THR A 226 -27.05 -22.66 -14.83
N THR A 227 -26.03 -22.02 -15.41
CA THR A 227 -24.84 -22.67 -15.96
C THR A 227 -23.82 -22.97 -14.85
N GLU A 228 -23.05 -24.06 -14.99
CA GLU A 228 -22.01 -24.39 -14.01
C GLU A 228 -20.99 -23.25 -13.82
N PRO A 229 -20.57 -22.95 -12.57
CA PRO A 229 -19.66 -21.83 -12.26
C PRO A 229 -18.35 -21.84 -13.06
N GLU A 230 -17.78 -23.02 -13.33
CA GLU A 230 -16.54 -23.18 -14.11
C GLU A 230 -16.71 -22.76 -15.58
N GLU A 231 -17.87 -23.05 -16.18
CA GLU A 231 -18.16 -22.63 -17.56
C GLU A 231 -18.47 -21.12 -17.61
N VAL A 232 -19.20 -20.58 -16.63
CA VAL A 232 -19.42 -19.12 -16.51
C VAL A 232 -18.07 -18.38 -16.41
N ARG A 233 -17.16 -18.90 -15.58
CA ARG A 233 -15.80 -18.36 -15.42
C ARG A 233 -15.00 -18.41 -16.72
N ARG A 234 -15.02 -19.54 -17.44
CA ARG A 234 -14.36 -19.68 -18.75
C ARG A 234 -14.86 -18.63 -19.74
N ARG A 235 -16.19 -18.42 -19.82
CA ARG A 235 -16.82 -17.44 -20.71
C ARG A 235 -16.46 -15.99 -20.36
N ILE A 236 -16.37 -15.65 -19.07
CA ILE A 236 -15.91 -14.31 -18.63
C ILE A 236 -14.44 -14.08 -19.01
N ILE A 237 -13.58 -15.08 -18.83
CA ILE A 237 -12.16 -15.00 -19.20
C ILE A 237 -12.01 -14.82 -20.71
N ASP A 238 -12.75 -15.56 -21.52
CA ASP A 238 -12.68 -15.47 -22.97
C ASP A 238 -13.20 -14.12 -23.49
N ALA A 239 -14.31 -13.61 -22.94
CA ALA A 239 -14.81 -12.28 -23.25
C ALA A 239 -13.80 -11.18 -22.89
N THR A 240 -13.18 -11.28 -21.71
CA THR A 240 -12.14 -10.34 -21.26
C THR A 240 -10.90 -10.41 -22.16
N ARG A 241 -10.46 -11.61 -22.56
CA ARG A 241 -9.32 -11.79 -23.47
C ARG A 241 -9.61 -11.20 -24.85
N ASN A 242 -10.83 -11.34 -25.34
CA ASN A 242 -11.26 -10.76 -26.61
C ASN A 242 -11.27 -9.23 -26.55
N LEU A 243 -11.74 -8.64 -25.44
CA LEU A 243 -11.72 -7.20 -25.21
C LEU A 243 -10.27 -6.66 -25.22
N LEU A 244 -9.36 -7.34 -24.53
CA LEU A 244 -7.93 -6.97 -24.48
C LEU A 244 -7.24 -7.08 -25.84
N ARG A 245 -7.60 -8.07 -26.67
CA ARG A 245 -7.01 -8.28 -28.00
C ARG A 245 -7.50 -7.30 -29.05
N LYS A 246 -8.77 -6.86 -28.97
CA LYS A 246 -9.38 -5.94 -29.94
C LYS A 246 -9.05 -4.48 -29.66
N SER A 247 -8.71 -4.13 -28.42
CA SER A 247 -8.39 -2.76 -28.04
C SER A 247 -7.05 -2.30 -28.64
N GLN A 248 -7.06 -1.15 -29.31
CA GLN A 248 -5.84 -0.49 -29.79
C GLN A 248 -5.06 0.18 -28.65
N ASN A 249 -5.74 0.57 -27.57
CA ASN A 249 -5.18 1.20 -26.38
C ASN A 249 -5.08 0.21 -25.22
N ARG A 250 -4.17 0.47 -24.27
CA ARG A 250 -4.01 -0.37 -23.08
C ARG A 250 -5.28 -0.29 -22.23
N VAL A 251 -5.97 -1.41 -22.07
CA VAL A 251 -7.12 -1.50 -21.16
C VAL A 251 -6.61 -1.61 -19.72
N THR A 252 -6.88 -0.61 -18.90
CA THR A 252 -6.48 -0.55 -17.49
C THR A 252 -7.60 -0.97 -16.55
N VAL A 253 -8.85 -0.78 -16.96
CA VAL A 253 -10.05 -1.09 -16.16
C VAL A 253 -11.01 -1.93 -16.99
N VAL A 254 -11.59 -2.97 -16.39
CA VAL A 254 -12.69 -3.76 -16.99
C VAL A 254 -13.88 -3.71 -16.05
N CYS A 255 -14.99 -3.16 -16.53
CA CYS A 255 -16.26 -3.16 -15.81
C CYS A 255 -17.01 -4.45 -16.14
N LEU A 256 -17.35 -5.24 -15.13
CA LEU A 256 -18.23 -6.40 -15.27
C LEU A 256 -19.66 -5.91 -15.06
N GLY A 257 -20.52 -6.08 -16.07
CA GLY A 257 -21.96 -5.80 -15.96
C GLY A 257 -22.68 -6.84 -15.11
N CYS A 258 -23.87 -7.28 -15.52
CA CYS A 258 -24.62 -8.34 -14.82
C CYS A 258 -23.82 -9.65 -14.65
N ALA A 259 -22.79 -9.87 -15.49
CA ALA A 259 -21.85 -10.98 -15.39
C ALA A 259 -21.05 -11.01 -14.07
N GLY A 260 -20.91 -9.88 -13.37
CA GLY A 260 -20.21 -9.81 -12.09
C GLY A 260 -20.99 -10.44 -10.92
N MET A 261 -22.32 -10.54 -11.02
CA MET A 261 -23.17 -11.04 -9.93
C MET A 261 -23.09 -12.57 -9.75
N ALA A 262 -22.71 -13.31 -10.79
CA ALA A 262 -22.47 -14.74 -10.71
C ALA A 262 -20.97 -15.00 -10.43
N GLY A 263 -20.62 -15.31 -9.18
CA GLY A 263 -19.27 -15.75 -8.80
C GLY A 263 -18.40 -14.71 -8.10
N MET A 264 -18.95 -13.58 -7.62
CA MET A 264 -18.14 -12.54 -6.97
C MET A 264 -17.60 -12.90 -5.57
N GLU A 265 -18.17 -13.89 -4.88
CA GLU A 265 -17.64 -14.31 -3.56
C GLU A 265 -16.24 -14.96 -3.67
N GLU A 266 -15.88 -15.56 -4.81
CA GLU A 266 -14.55 -16.16 -5.04
C GLU A 266 -13.74 -15.49 -6.17
N ALA A 267 -14.38 -14.79 -7.12
CA ALA A 267 -13.69 -14.16 -8.25
C ALA A 267 -12.94 -12.87 -7.88
N GLN A 268 -13.32 -12.17 -6.79
CA GLN A 268 -12.54 -11.05 -6.25
C GLN A 268 -11.13 -11.48 -5.82
N HIS A 269 -10.98 -12.73 -5.36
CA HIS A 269 -9.67 -13.30 -5.09
C HIS A 269 -8.93 -13.65 -6.39
N SER A 270 -9.61 -13.97 -7.49
CA SER A 270 -8.96 -14.59 -8.66
C SER A 270 -8.52 -13.63 -9.79
N THR A 271 -9.23 -12.54 -10.09
CA THR A 271 -8.84 -11.65 -11.22
C THR A 271 -7.84 -10.58 -10.79
N ALA A 272 -7.94 -10.10 -9.54
CA ALA A 272 -6.81 -9.45 -8.87
C ALA A 272 -5.62 -10.43 -8.81
N SER A 273 -5.86 -11.71 -8.50
CA SER A 273 -4.84 -12.75 -8.53
C SER A 273 -4.23 -13.01 -9.90
N ALA A 274 -4.86 -12.77 -11.05
CA ALA A 274 -4.16 -13.01 -12.34
C ALA A 274 -3.05 -11.97 -12.64
N LYS A 275 -3.15 -10.74 -12.10
CA LYS A 275 -2.06 -9.74 -12.09
C LYS A 275 -1.23 -9.75 -10.80
N ASN A 276 -1.82 -10.17 -9.67
CA ASN A 276 -1.14 -10.37 -8.37
C ASN A 276 -0.49 -11.76 -8.19
N LYS A 277 -0.57 -12.66 -9.18
CA LYS A 277 0.10 -13.98 -9.20
C LYS A 277 1.46 -13.96 -9.87
N MET A 278 1.93 -12.81 -10.36
CA MET A 278 3.36 -12.76 -10.66
C MET A 278 4.07 -12.64 -9.32
N PRO A 279 4.90 -13.62 -8.93
CA PRO A 279 5.70 -13.54 -7.73
C PRO A 279 6.48 -12.22 -7.74
N ARG A 280 6.65 -11.62 -6.56
CA ARG A 280 7.41 -10.38 -6.40
C ARG A 280 8.46 -10.66 -5.34
N GLU A 281 9.44 -11.45 -5.73
CA GLU A 281 10.38 -11.99 -4.76
C GLU A 281 11.37 -10.92 -4.31
N ILE A 282 11.78 -11.02 -3.05
CA ILE A 282 12.75 -10.12 -2.43
C ILE A 282 13.88 -10.96 -1.84
N ILE A 283 15.10 -10.67 -2.27
CA ILE A 283 16.30 -11.33 -1.74
C ILE A 283 16.83 -10.51 -0.57
N THR A 284 16.99 -11.15 0.59
CA THR A 284 17.54 -10.51 1.79
C THR A 284 19.03 -10.81 1.90
N ILE A 285 19.86 -9.77 1.96
CA ILE A 285 21.31 -9.88 2.12
C ILE A 285 21.68 -9.43 3.54
N GLN A 286 22.33 -10.29 4.31
CA GLN A 286 22.72 -10.04 5.69
C GLN A 286 24.23 -9.87 5.76
N ALA A 287 24.71 -8.71 6.17
CA ALA A 287 26.14 -8.39 6.16
C ALA A 287 26.69 -8.12 7.57
N GLY A 288 27.65 -8.94 7.98
CA GLY A 288 28.38 -8.85 9.23
C GLY A 288 27.56 -9.20 10.48
N GLN A 289 28.22 -9.12 11.64
CA GLN A 289 27.62 -9.54 12.92
C GLN A 289 26.23 -8.94 13.18
N CYS A 290 26.05 -7.64 13.00
CA CYS A 290 24.76 -6.99 13.30
C CYS A 290 23.67 -7.44 12.33
N GLY A 291 23.96 -7.44 11.01
CA GLY A 291 23.02 -7.85 9.97
C GLY A 291 22.55 -9.31 10.16
N ASN A 292 23.49 -10.23 10.42
CA ASN A 292 23.19 -11.64 10.62
C ASN A 292 22.36 -11.91 11.90
N ASN A 293 22.63 -11.19 13.00
CA ASN A 293 21.85 -11.36 14.24
C ASN A 293 20.43 -10.80 14.13
N VAL A 294 20.26 -9.64 13.49
CA VAL A 294 18.93 -9.06 13.22
C VAL A 294 18.17 -9.94 12.23
N GLY A 295 18.83 -10.35 11.16
CA GLY A 295 18.27 -11.19 10.12
C GLY A 295 17.81 -12.56 10.63
N SER A 296 18.59 -13.19 11.51
CA SER A 296 18.18 -14.45 12.16
C SER A 296 16.87 -14.27 12.96
N GLN A 297 16.74 -13.18 13.72
CA GLN A 297 15.50 -12.89 14.47
C GLN A 297 14.33 -12.52 13.54
N PHE A 298 14.61 -11.87 12.42
CA PHE A 298 13.61 -11.56 11.39
C PHE A 298 13.02 -12.82 10.77
N TRP A 299 13.86 -13.76 10.34
CA TRP A 299 13.37 -15.01 9.74
C TRP A 299 12.61 -15.88 10.73
N GLN A 300 13.03 -15.94 12.00
CA GLN A 300 12.28 -16.63 13.05
C GLN A 300 10.86 -16.05 13.23
N GLN A 301 10.74 -14.73 13.21
CA GLN A 301 9.46 -14.04 13.28
C GLN A 301 8.59 -14.35 12.06
N LEU A 302 9.16 -14.33 10.85
CA LEU A 302 8.43 -14.67 9.62
C LEU A 302 7.95 -16.12 9.62
N CYS A 303 8.77 -17.07 10.09
CA CYS A 303 8.37 -18.46 10.22
C CYS A 303 7.13 -18.62 11.11
N GLN A 304 7.13 -17.97 12.28
CA GLN A 304 5.99 -17.96 13.19
C GLN A 304 4.75 -17.32 12.54
N GLU A 305 4.92 -16.22 11.82
CA GLU A 305 3.82 -15.52 11.15
C GLU A 305 3.22 -16.30 9.97
N HIS A 306 3.98 -17.20 9.34
CA HIS A 306 3.55 -18.01 8.21
C HIS A 306 3.23 -19.46 8.57
N GLY A 307 3.33 -19.84 9.85
CA GLY A 307 3.10 -21.23 10.30
C GLY A 307 4.14 -22.20 9.75
N ILE A 308 5.41 -21.77 9.67
CA ILE A 308 6.53 -22.57 9.20
C ILE A 308 7.37 -22.99 10.42
N SER A 309 7.65 -24.28 10.53
CA SER A 309 8.48 -24.85 11.59
C SER A 309 9.95 -24.42 11.46
N ALA A 310 10.74 -24.64 12.52
CA ALA A 310 12.17 -24.33 12.50
C ALA A 310 12.99 -25.12 11.46
N ASP A 311 12.44 -26.25 10.99
CA ASP A 311 13.02 -27.07 9.92
C ASP A 311 12.60 -26.62 8.51
N GLY A 312 11.74 -25.60 8.42
CA GLY A 312 11.21 -25.08 7.15
C GLY A 312 9.96 -25.78 6.64
N ASN A 313 9.38 -26.72 7.41
CA ASN A 313 8.16 -27.43 7.01
C ASN A 313 6.91 -26.63 7.42
N LEU A 314 5.89 -26.64 6.58
CA LEU A 314 4.60 -26.05 6.92
C LEU A 314 3.92 -26.84 8.05
N GLU A 315 3.45 -26.14 9.07
CA GLU A 315 2.72 -26.72 10.19
C GLU A 315 1.31 -27.15 9.75
N GLU A 316 0.76 -28.21 10.37
CA GLU A 316 -0.54 -28.78 9.96
C GLU A 316 -1.67 -27.75 9.96
N HIS A 317 -1.67 -26.85 10.95
CA HIS A 317 -2.67 -25.77 11.09
C HIS A 317 -2.54 -24.65 10.04
N ALA A 318 -1.45 -24.63 9.25
CA ALA A 318 -1.20 -23.65 8.20
C ALA A 318 -1.40 -24.22 6.77
N THR A 319 -1.78 -25.50 6.67
CA THR A 319 -1.93 -26.23 5.39
C THR A 319 -3.14 -25.79 4.57
N ASP A 320 -4.21 -25.31 5.21
CA ASP A 320 -5.50 -25.05 4.56
C ASP A 320 -5.54 -23.76 3.72
N GLY A 321 -4.43 -23.02 3.59
CA GLY A 321 -4.38 -21.76 2.83
C GLY A 321 -5.32 -20.65 3.35
N ALA A 322 -6.03 -20.90 4.45
CA ALA A 322 -7.09 -20.07 5.01
C ALA A 322 -6.61 -18.69 5.48
N ALA A 323 -5.29 -18.52 5.69
CA ALA A 323 -4.69 -17.25 6.11
C ALA A 323 -4.54 -16.22 4.98
N GLY A 324 -4.69 -16.61 3.70
CA GLY A 324 -4.56 -15.70 2.57
C GLY A 324 -3.17 -15.04 2.46
N ASP A 325 -2.14 -15.69 3.00
CA ASP A 325 -0.78 -15.15 3.09
C ASP A 325 0.10 -15.55 1.90
N ARG A 326 0.91 -14.61 1.44
CA ARG A 326 1.89 -14.75 0.36
C ARG A 326 3.26 -15.11 0.92
N LYS A 327 3.56 -16.40 0.92
CA LYS A 327 4.87 -16.93 1.34
C LYS A 327 5.95 -16.75 0.27
N ASP A 328 5.56 -16.71 -1.00
CA ASP A 328 6.39 -16.62 -2.21
C ASP A 328 7.28 -15.37 -2.29
N VAL A 329 6.92 -14.30 -1.58
CA VAL A 329 7.68 -13.04 -1.55
C VAL A 329 9.07 -13.23 -0.92
N PHE A 330 9.14 -13.96 0.18
CA PHE A 330 10.37 -14.13 0.97
C PHE A 330 10.89 -15.56 1.00
N PHE A 331 10.04 -16.55 0.75
CA PHE A 331 10.40 -17.96 0.72
C PHE A 331 10.26 -18.50 -0.69
N TYR A 332 11.21 -19.34 -1.10
CA TYR A 332 10.98 -20.25 -2.22
C TYR A 332 10.56 -21.62 -1.69
N GLN A 333 9.74 -22.31 -2.47
CA GLN A 333 9.24 -23.62 -2.12
C GLN A 333 10.15 -24.68 -2.76
N SER A 334 10.81 -25.50 -1.94
CA SER A 334 11.68 -26.58 -2.42
C SER A 334 10.89 -27.85 -2.74
N ASP A 335 9.91 -28.18 -1.88
CA ASP A 335 9.01 -29.32 -1.98
C ASP A 335 7.60 -28.87 -1.55
N ASP A 336 6.58 -29.72 -1.71
CA ASP A 336 5.18 -29.38 -1.39
C ASP A 336 4.96 -28.80 0.01
N THR A 337 5.83 -29.11 0.97
CA THR A 337 5.72 -28.65 2.37
C THR A 337 6.89 -27.81 2.85
N ARG A 338 8.00 -27.70 2.10
CA ARG A 338 9.25 -27.10 2.58
C ARG A 338 9.51 -25.72 1.97
N TYR A 339 9.63 -24.73 2.85
CA TYR A 339 9.88 -23.33 2.53
C TYR A 339 11.27 -22.92 2.98
N ILE A 340 12.03 -22.35 2.05
CA ILE A 340 13.42 -21.90 2.26
C ILE A 340 13.50 -20.38 2.07
N PRO A 341 14.08 -19.62 3.02
CA PRO A 341 14.29 -18.19 2.91
C PRO A 341 15.15 -17.83 1.70
N ARG A 342 14.74 -16.81 0.95
CA ARG A 342 15.58 -16.11 -0.04
C ARG A 342 16.56 -15.18 0.69
N ALA A 343 17.47 -15.78 1.45
CA ALA A 343 18.42 -15.09 2.31
C ALA A 343 19.85 -15.47 1.96
N ILE A 344 20.73 -14.47 1.86
CA ILE A 344 22.18 -14.61 1.70
C ILE A 344 22.86 -14.04 2.94
N LEU A 345 23.70 -14.86 3.59
CA LEU A 345 24.35 -14.52 4.86
C LEU A 345 25.84 -14.38 4.63
N LEU A 346 26.35 -13.18 4.87
CA LEU A 346 27.72 -12.80 4.57
C LEU A 346 28.42 -12.35 5.86
N ASP A 347 29.53 -13.00 6.19
CA ASP A 347 30.42 -12.52 7.24
C ASP A 347 31.89 -12.86 6.94
N LEU A 348 32.78 -11.94 7.26
CA LEU A 348 34.21 -12.20 7.20
C LEU A 348 34.69 -12.98 8.44
N GLU A 349 33.87 -13.04 9.49
CA GLU A 349 34.12 -13.81 10.70
C GLU A 349 33.14 -14.98 10.86
N PRO A 350 33.61 -16.20 11.19
CA PRO A 350 32.75 -17.39 11.26
C PRO A 350 31.82 -17.42 12.48
N ARG A 351 32.07 -16.61 13.52
CA ARG A 351 31.44 -16.76 14.85
C ARG A 351 29.92 -16.73 14.80
N VAL A 352 29.34 -15.77 14.08
CA VAL A 352 27.89 -15.56 14.05
C VAL A 352 27.22 -16.55 13.12
N LEU A 353 27.82 -16.83 11.97
CA LEU A 353 27.32 -17.81 11.01
C LEU A 353 27.33 -19.24 11.60
N ASN A 354 28.39 -19.61 12.32
CA ASN A 354 28.44 -20.89 13.04
C ASN A 354 27.35 -21.00 14.12
N ALA A 355 27.02 -19.90 14.80
CA ALA A 355 25.92 -19.88 15.77
C ALA A 355 24.56 -20.09 15.09
N ILE A 356 24.36 -19.57 13.89
CA ILE A 356 23.13 -19.80 13.09
C ILE A 356 23.09 -21.26 12.61
N GLN A 357 24.19 -21.79 12.10
CA GLN A 357 24.31 -23.18 11.62
C GLN A 357 24.19 -24.23 12.74
N THR A 358 24.42 -23.86 14.00
CA THR A 358 24.23 -24.73 15.17
C THR A 358 22.93 -24.43 15.93
N GLY A 359 22.20 -23.39 15.51
CA GLY A 359 20.97 -22.95 16.13
C GLY A 359 19.75 -23.82 15.80
N PRO A 360 18.59 -23.52 16.41
CA PRO A 360 17.35 -24.26 16.17
C PRO A 360 16.86 -24.14 14.72
N TYR A 361 17.08 -23.00 14.08
CA TYR A 361 16.72 -22.71 12.68
C TYR A 361 17.87 -22.98 11.71
N LYS A 362 18.69 -24.01 11.95
CA LYS A 362 19.80 -24.34 11.06
C LYS A 362 19.35 -24.96 9.72
N ASN A 363 18.25 -25.70 9.73
CA ASN A 363 17.80 -26.52 8.61
C ASN A 363 16.95 -25.75 7.59
N ILE A 364 16.54 -24.53 7.94
CA ILE A 364 15.69 -23.70 7.10
C ILE A 364 16.49 -22.95 6.02
N TYR A 365 17.73 -22.55 6.29
CA TYR A 365 18.53 -21.81 5.32
C TYR A 365 19.14 -22.73 4.26
N ASN A 366 19.31 -22.21 3.03
CA ASN A 366 20.10 -22.87 2.01
C ASN A 366 21.59 -22.85 2.39
N PRO A 367 22.27 -24.00 2.53
CA PRO A 367 23.69 -24.04 2.89
C PRO A 367 24.60 -23.32 1.89
N GLU A 368 24.20 -23.24 0.62
CA GLU A 368 24.95 -22.56 -0.43
C GLU A 368 24.84 -21.02 -0.37
N ASN A 369 24.02 -20.49 0.54
CA ASN A 369 23.84 -19.04 0.72
C ASN A 369 24.66 -18.49 1.89
N PHE A 370 25.55 -19.30 2.47
CA PHE A 370 26.46 -18.88 3.53
C PHE A 370 27.83 -18.56 2.96
N PHE A 371 28.25 -17.32 3.14
CA PHE A 371 29.60 -16.90 2.85
C PHE A 371 30.38 -16.60 4.12
N VAL A 372 31.47 -17.34 4.31
CA VAL A 372 32.43 -17.13 5.41
C VAL A 372 33.79 -16.83 4.79
N GLY A 373 34.42 -15.71 5.20
CA GLY A 373 35.75 -15.34 4.69
C GLY A 373 36.81 -16.44 4.91
N GLN A 374 37.46 -16.88 3.82
CA GLN A 374 38.37 -18.04 3.81
C GLN A 374 39.58 -17.92 4.75
N GLN A 375 40.03 -16.70 5.05
CA GLN A 375 41.21 -16.45 5.89
C GLN A 375 40.88 -16.31 7.38
N GLY A 376 39.60 -16.23 7.76
CA GLY A 376 39.17 -15.95 9.15
C GLY A 376 39.65 -14.60 9.70
N ILE A 377 40.26 -13.76 8.86
CA ILE A 377 40.69 -12.41 9.19
C ILE A 377 39.47 -11.51 9.01
N GLY A 378 38.83 -11.17 10.12
CA GLY A 378 37.71 -10.23 10.12
C GLY A 378 38.16 -8.83 9.69
N ALA A 379 37.19 -7.96 9.37
CA ALA A 379 37.46 -6.57 9.01
C ALA A 379 38.00 -5.70 10.18
N GLY A 380 38.09 -6.24 11.41
CA GLY A 380 38.74 -5.56 12.54
C GLY A 380 38.13 -4.20 12.90
N ASN A 381 36.81 -4.02 12.70
CA ASN A 381 36.10 -2.74 12.83
C ASN A 381 36.62 -1.61 11.91
N ASN A 382 37.30 -1.94 10.81
CA ASN A 382 37.78 -0.99 9.82
C ASN A 382 37.00 -1.14 8.50
N TRP A 383 36.35 -0.05 8.05
CA TRP A 383 35.64 -0.02 6.77
C TRP A 383 36.56 -0.33 5.59
N GLY A 384 37.79 0.20 5.58
CA GLY A 384 38.73 0.02 4.46
C GLY A 384 39.11 -1.44 4.24
N THR A 385 39.40 -2.16 5.34
CA THR A 385 39.70 -3.59 5.30
C THR A 385 38.49 -4.39 4.83
N GLY A 386 37.28 -4.05 5.29
CA GLY A 386 36.04 -4.70 4.86
C GLY A 386 35.73 -4.46 3.37
N TYR A 387 35.97 -3.26 2.87
CA TYR A 387 35.79 -2.90 1.47
C TYR A 387 36.81 -3.61 0.57
N ALA A 388 38.09 -3.57 0.94
CA ALA A 388 39.16 -4.26 0.20
C ALA A 388 38.98 -5.79 0.20
N ALA A 389 38.48 -6.36 1.31
CA ALA A 389 38.11 -7.77 1.34
C ALA A 389 37.02 -8.10 0.31
N GLY A 390 36.04 -7.20 0.14
CA GLY A 390 34.96 -7.33 -0.84
C GLY A 390 35.44 -7.50 -2.28
N GLU A 391 36.50 -6.79 -2.68
CA GLU A 391 37.11 -6.94 -4.01
C GLU A 391 37.63 -8.37 -4.25
N GLY A 392 38.28 -8.97 -3.25
CA GLY A 392 38.83 -10.31 -3.36
C GLY A 392 37.78 -11.42 -3.35
N VAL A 393 36.58 -11.16 -2.80
CA VAL A 393 35.50 -12.15 -2.65
C VAL A 393 34.28 -11.85 -3.53
N GLN A 394 34.41 -10.90 -4.44
CA GLN A 394 33.32 -10.41 -5.28
C GLN A 394 32.69 -11.53 -6.10
N GLU A 395 33.50 -12.35 -6.78
CA GLU A 395 33.00 -13.42 -7.66
C GLU A 395 32.12 -14.40 -6.86
N GLU A 396 32.62 -14.90 -5.72
CA GLU A 396 31.87 -15.82 -4.85
C GLU A 396 30.55 -15.22 -4.36
N ILE A 397 30.56 -13.96 -3.88
CA ILE A 397 29.36 -13.28 -3.38
C ILE A 397 28.33 -13.06 -4.49
N PHE A 398 28.78 -12.59 -5.66
CA PHE A 398 27.86 -12.29 -6.74
C PHE A 398 27.31 -13.54 -7.42
N ASP A 399 28.07 -14.63 -7.51
CA ASP A 399 27.56 -15.91 -8.00
C ASP A 399 26.40 -16.42 -7.13
N MET A 400 26.46 -16.22 -5.80
CA MET A 400 25.32 -16.52 -4.91
C MET A 400 24.12 -15.60 -5.18
N ILE A 401 24.35 -14.29 -5.36
CA ILE A 401 23.29 -13.31 -5.63
C ILE A 401 22.61 -13.59 -6.97
N ASP A 402 23.39 -13.87 -8.02
CA ASP A 402 22.88 -14.17 -9.35
C ASP A 402 22.08 -15.47 -9.33
N ARG A 403 22.56 -16.51 -8.66
CA ARG A 403 21.83 -17.78 -8.55
C ARG A 403 20.47 -17.61 -7.88
N GLU A 404 20.38 -16.82 -6.81
CA GLU A 404 19.10 -16.53 -6.15
C GLU A 404 18.21 -15.61 -7.01
N ALA A 405 18.80 -14.68 -7.76
CA ALA A 405 18.09 -13.81 -8.69
C ALA A 405 17.52 -14.57 -9.90
N ASP A 406 18.29 -15.48 -10.47
CA ASP A 406 17.89 -16.36 -11.57
C ASP A 406 16.86 -17.41 -11.12
N GLY A 407 16.91 -17.81 -9.84
CA GLY A 407 15.90 -18.64 -9.18
C GLY A 407 14.63 -17.89 -8.75
N SER A 408 14.44 -16.64 -9.18
CA SER A 408 13.25 -15.83 -8.92
C SER A 408 12.49 -15.58 -10.23
N ASP A 409 11.18 -15.82 -10.24
CA ASP A 409 10.34 -15.64 -11.44
C ASP A 409 10.21 -14.16 -11.81
N SER A 410 10.07 -13.29 -10.80
CA SER A 410 10.00 -11.85 -10.98
C SER A 410 10.54 -11.11 -9.74
N LEU A 411 11.87 -11.14 -9.61
CA LEU A 411 12.61 -10.40 -8.59
C LEU A 411 12.19 -8.93 -8.56
N GLU A 412 11.69 -8.46 -7.43
CA GLU A 412 11.31 -7.07 -7.22
C GLU A 412 12.52 -6.22 -6.78
N GLY A 413 13.30 -6.74 -5.83
CA GLY A 413 14.41 -6.01 -5.26
C GLY A 413 15.18 -6.77 -4.19
N PHE A 414 16.05 -6.04 -3.52
CA PHE A 414 16.94 -6.54 -2.48
C PHE A 414 16.72 -5.80 -1.17
N MET A 415 16.84 -6.53 -0.06
CA MET A 415 16.85 -5.99 1.30
C MET A 415 18.22 -6.21 1.94
N LEU A 416 19.00 -5.13 2.13
CA LEU A 416 20.31 -5.20 2.79
C LEU A 416 20.19 -4.92 4.29
N LEU A 417 20.55 -5.91 5.10
CA LEU A 417 20.62 -5.83 6.56
C LEU A 417 22.06 -5.68 7.00
N HIS A 418 22.41 -4.52 7.57
CA HIS A 418 23.78 -4.25 7.95
C HIS A 418 23.89 -3.17 9.05
N SER A 419 25.08 -3.03 9.63
CA SER A 419 25.40 -1.88 10.49
C SER A 419 26.38 -0.95 9.79
N ILE A 420 26.17 0.35 9.94
CA ILE A 420 27.06 1.38 9.37
C ILE A 420 28.34 1.58 10.21
N ALA A 421 28.42 1.00 11.40
CA ALA A 421 29.49 1.23 12.37
C ALA A 421 30.56 0.14 12.39
N GLY A 422 30.21 -1.10 12.03
CA GLY A 422 31.13 -2.25 12.09
C GLY A 422 31.97 -2.40 10.82
N GLY A 423 33.09 -3.13 10.88
CA GLY A 423 34.00 -3.27 9.72
C GLY A 423 33.36 -3.99 8.52
N THR A 424 32.81 -5.19 8.75
CA THR A 424 32.16 -5.99 7.69
C THR A 424 30.87 -5.33 7.20
N GLY A 425 29.95 -5.01 8.12
CA GLY A 425 28.65 -4.43 7.76
C GLY A 425 28.75 -3.07 7.06
N SER A 426 29.75 -2.24 7.41
CA SER A 426 29.95 -0.96 6.75
C SER A 426 30.80 -1.10 5.49
N GLY A 427 31.96 -1.74 5.56
CA GLY A 427 32.92 -1.87 4.45
C GLY A 427 32.42 -2.80 3.34
N LEU A 428 32.25 -4.09 3.67
CA LEU A 428 31.74 -5.09 2.71
C LEU A 428 30.31 -4.73 2.27
N GLY A 429 29.48 -4.23 3.19
CA GLY A 429 28.13 -3.76 2.86
C GLY A 429 28.13 -2.60 1.86
N SER A 430 29.06 -1.64 1.99
CA SER A 430 29.22 -0.54 1.03
C SER A 430 29.66 -1.04 -0.35
N PHE A 431 30.63 -1.96 -0.38
CA PHE A 431 31.11 -2.57 -1.62
C PHE A 431 30.00 -3.31 -2.37
N ILE A 432 29.22 -4.13 -1.66
CA ILE A 432 28.09 -4.87 -2.23
C ILE A 432 27.04 -3.90 -2.77
N LEU A 433 26.72 -2.85 -2.03
CA LEU A 433 25.72 -1.86 -2.42
C LEU A 433 26.07 -1.18 -3.75
N GLU A 434 27.32 -0.71 -3.91
CA GLU A 434 27.81 -0.10 -5.16
C GLU A 434 27.67 -1.08 -6.34
N ARG A 435 28.20 -2.29 -6.17
CA ARG A 435 28.22 -3.29 -7.26
C ARG A 435 26.84 -3.83 -7.60
N MET A 436 25.93 -3.88 -6.63
CA MET A 436 24.54 -4.26 -6.88
C MET A 436 23.79 -3.20 -7.67
N ASN A 437 24.00 -1.92 -7.37
CA ASN A 437 23.40 -0.82 -8.12
C ASN A 437 23.84 -0.86 -9.60
N ASP A 438 25.12 -1.14 -9.87
CA ASP A 438 25.65 -1.30 -11.22
C ASP A 438 25.11 -2.55 -11.94
N ARG A 439 25.03 -3.70 -11.24
CA ARG A 439 24.64 -4.99 -11.84
C ARG A 439 23.13 -5.13 -12.02
N PHE A 440 22.34 -4.57 -11.10
CA PHE A 440 20.87 -4.66 -11.08
C PHE A 440 20.20 -3.28 -11.09
N PRO A 441 20.46 -2.40 -12.07
CA PRO A 441 20.02 -0.99 -12.05
C PRO A 441 18.50 -0.77 -12.17
N LYS A 442 17.73 -1.84 -12.40
CA LYS A 442 16.26 -1.80 -12.49
C LYS A 442 15.57 -2.39 -11.25
N LYS A 443 16.34 -2.91 -10.29
CA LYS A 443 15.82 -3.57 -9.10
C LYS A 443 15.93 -2.60 -7.93
N LEU A 444 14.92 -2.63 -7.05
CA LEU A 444 14.92 -1.76 -5.89
C LEU A 444 15.91 -2.26 -4.84
N ILE A 445 16.64 -1.36 -4.22
CA ILE A 445 17.52 -1.66 -3.10
C ILE A 445 17.01 -0.91 -1.87
N GLN A 446 16.43 -1.65 -0.93
CA GLN A 446 16.06 -1.14 0.38
C GLN A 446 17.07 -1.62 1.43
N THR A 447 17.53 -0.72 2.30
CA THR A 447 18.42 -1.09 3.41
C THR A 447 17.74 -0.93 4.75
N TYR A 448 18.05 -1.83 5.67
CA TYR A 448 17.77 -1.68 7.10
C TYR A 448 19.11 -1.47 7.79
N SER A 449 19.45 -0.21 7.97
CA SER A 449 20.77 0.21 8.41
C SER A 449 20.74 0.53 9.90
N VAL A 450 21.53 -0.22 10.68
CA VAL A 450 21.66 -0.01 12.12
C VAL A 450 22.73 1.05 12.41
N PHE A 451 22.26 2.20 12.89
CA PHE A 451 23.05 3.33 13.33
C PHE A 451 23.59 3.10 14.74
N PRO A 452 24.86 3.47 14.99
CA PRO A 452 25.48 3.30 16.28
C PRO A 452 24.92 4.27 17.32
N ASP A 453 24.99 3.86 18.58
CA ASP A 453 24.81 4.80 19.68
C ASP A 453 26.05 5.72 19.82
N THR A 454 25.83 6.88 20.40
CA THR A 454 26.84 7.85 20.81
C THR A 454 27.87 7.30 21.79
N GLN A 455 27.56 6.21 22.49
CA GLN A 455 28.43 5.52 23.46
C GLN A 455 29.04 4.23 22.90
N SER A 456 29.19 4.09 21.57
CA SER A 456 29.77 2.87 21.00
C SER A 456 31.21 2.62 21.46
N ASP A 457 31.53 1.38 21.86
CA ASP A 457 32.89 0.95 22.26
C ASP A 457 33.94 1.08 21.13
N VAL A 458 33.49 1.13 19.87
CA VAL A 458 34.36 1.24 18.69
C VAL A 458 34.73 2.70 18.43
N VAL A 459 36.01 3.03 18.62
CA VAL A 459 36.52 4.41 18.50
C VAL A 459 36.52 4.94 17.05
N VAL A 460 36.72 4.05 16.06
CA VAL A 460 36.77 4.40 14.63
C VAL A 460 35.41 4.45 13.95
N ASN A 461 34.33 4.19 14.69
CA ASN A 461 32.97 4.18 14.19
C ASN A 461 32.57 5.43 13.38
N PRO A 462 32.94 6.68 13.76
CA PRO A 462 32.58 7.85 12.96
C PRO A 462 33.17 7.84 11.54
N TYR A 463 34.33 7.22 11.33
CA TYR A 463 34.91 7.03 9.99
C TYR A 463 34.10 6.02 9.18
N ASN A 464 33.83 4.85 9.76
CA ASN A 464 33.01 3.80 9.13
C ASN A 464 31.62 4.32 8.73
N SER A 465 30.96 5.01 9.68
CA SER A 465 29.62 5.57 9.49
C SER A 465 29.60 6.59 8.36
N LEU A 466 30.59 7.48 8.27
CA LEU A 466 30.63 8.50 7.21
C LEU A 466 30.80 7.86 5.82
N LEU A 467 31.71 6.89 5.70
CA LEU A 467 31.97 6.20 4.43
C LEU A 467 30.75 5.37 3.99
N ALA A 468 30.11 4.65 4.90
CA ALA A 468 28.88 3.93 4.60
C ALA A 468 27.72 4.87 4.23
N MET A 469 27.60 6.01 4.92
CA MET A 469 26.56 7.01 4.63
C MET A 469 26.67 7.56 3.20
N ARG A 470 27.88 7.71 2.65
CA ARG A 470 28.08 8.10 1.24
C ARG A 470 27.36 7.13 0.30
N ARG A 471 27.61 5.82 0.46
CA ARG A 471 27.02 4.79 -0.42
C ARG A 471 25.54 4.60 -0.20
N LEU A 472 25.09 4.66 1.05
CA LEU A 472 23.66 4.68 1.35
C LEU A 472 22.95 5.85 0.66
N THR A 473 23.60 7.00 0.51
CA THR A 473 23.00 8.17 -0.16
C THR A 473 22.99 8.06 -1.68
N GLN A 474 23.94 7.34 -2.28
CA GLN A 474 24.13 7.30 -3.74
C GLN A 474 23.52 6.05 -4.38
N ASP A 475 23.55 4.92 -3.68
CA ASP A 475 23.36 3.58 -4.25
C ASP A 475 22.15 2.82 -3.67
N ALA A 476 21.43 3.40 -2.71
CA ALA A 476 20.19 2.82 -2.16
C ALA A 476 18.96 3.65 -2.56
N ASP A 477 17.85 2.97 -2.86
CA ASP A 477 16.57 3.61 -3.17
C ASP A 477 15.81 4.04 -1.90
N SER A 478 15.99 3.30 -0.81
CA SER A 478 15.33 3.55 0.47
C SER A 478 16.18 3.06 1.63
N VAL A 479 16.38 3.90 2.65
CA VAL A 479 17.14 3.54 3.85
C VAL A 479 16.23 3.63 5.07
N VAL A 480 15.91 2.50 5.68
CA VAL A 480 15.18 2.44 6.95
C VAL A 480 16.18 2.59 8.09
N VAL A 481 16.10 3.72 8.80
CA VAL A 481 17.05 4.08 9.86
C VAL A 481 16.64 3.44 11.18
N LEU A 482 17.58 2.69 11.77
CA LEU A 482 17.42 2.04 13.08
C LEU A 482 18.53 2.50 14.01
N ASP A 483 18.21 3.29 15.04
CA ASP A 483 19.21 3.85 15.96
C ASP A 483 19.30 3.03 17.25
N ASN A 484 20.47 2.43 17.50
CA ASN A 484 20.72 1.64 18.72
C ASN A 484 20.49 2.44 20.00
N GLY A 485 20.79 3.75 20.03
CA GLY A 485 20.53 4.57 21.22
C GLY A 485 19.03 4.73 21.50
N ALA A 486 18.22 4.92 20.46
CA ALA A 486 16.77 5.01 20.60
C ALA A 486 16.14 3.66 20.93
N LEU A 487 16.59 2.58 20.30
CA LEU A 487 16.11 1.23 20.55
C LEU A 487 16.40 0.80 21.99
N SER A 488 17.64 0.98 22.47
CA SER A 488 18.02 0.69 23.85
C SER A 488 17.19 1.49 24.85
N ARG A 489 16.97 2.79 24.59
CA ARG A 489 16.09 3.62 25.43
C ARG A 489 14.65 3.10 25.46
N ILE A 490 14.09 2.70 24.32
CA ILE A 490 12.72 2.15 24.26
C ILE A 490 12.63 0.84 25.05
N VAL A 491 13.59 -0.07 24.89
CA VAL A 491 13.63 -1.35 25.60
C VAL A 491 13.78 -1.11 27.11
N ALA A 492 14.70 -0.23 27.54
CA ALA A 492 14.90 0.11 28.95
C ALA A 492 13.64 0.72 29.59
N ASP A 493 13.02 1.70 28.92
CA ASP A 493 11.81 2.37 29.39
C ASP A 493 10.59 1.42 29.48
N ARG A 494 10.49 0.44 28.57
CA ARG A 494 9.29 -0.41 28.42
C ARG A 494 9.39 -1.72 29.17
N LEU A 495 10.57 -2.35 29.19
CA LEU A 495 10.80 -3.60 29.92
C LEU A 495 11.24 -3.35 31.38
N HIS A 496 11.46 -2.09 31.76
CA HIS A 496 11.96 -1.70 33.09
C HIS A 496 13.30 -2.39 33.43
N VAL A 497 14.18 -2.50 32.43
CA VAL A 497 15.53 -3.07 32.56
C VAL A 497 16.55 -1.92 32.51
N GLN A 498 17.60 -1.97 33.33
CA GLN A 498 18.63 -0.93 33.33
C GLN A 498 19.56 -1.00 32.12
N GLU A 499 19.96 -2.22 31.71
CA GLU A 499 20.81 -2.45 30.54
C GLU A 499 20.13 -3.45 29.59
N PRO A 500 19.61 -2.99 28.43
CA PRO A 500 18.96 -3.87 27.45
C PRO A 500 20.02 -4.71 26.71
N SER A 501 19.72 -5.99 26.49
CA SER A 501 20.61 -6.87 25.72
C SER A 501 20.41 -6.68 24.21
N PHE A 502 21.46 -6.95 23.41
CA PHE A 502 21.34 -6.93 21.95
C PHE A 502 20.25 -7.87 21.42
N HIS A 503 19.98 -8.99 22.11
CA HIS A 503 18.87 -9.87 21.76
C HIS A 503 17.52 -9.16 21.85
N GLN A 504 17.27 -8.39 22.92
CA GLN A 504 16.03 -7.63 23.10
C GLN A 504 15.90 -6.51 22.06
N THR A 505 16.99 -5.81 21.77
CA THR A 505 17.03 -4.79 20.72
C THR A 505 16.79 -5.38 19.33
N ASN A 506 17.38 -6.54 19.01
CA ASN A 506 17.18 -7.21 17.73
C ASN A 506 15.74 -7.74 17.56
N GLN A 507 15.10 -8.18 18.64
CA GLN A 507 13.68 -8.57 18.61
C GLN A 507 12.78 -7.38 18.24
N LEU A 508 13.09 -6.20 18.77
CA LEU A 508 12.40 -4.95 18.44
C LEU A 508 12.56 -4.58 16.96
N VAL A 509 13.78 -4.70 16.44
CA VAL A 509 14.09 -4.46 15.02
C VAL A 509 13.36 -5.46 14.13
N SER A 510 13.41 -6.76 14.46
CA SER A 510 12.69 -7.82 13.74
C SER A 510 11.19 -7.55 13.66
N THR A 511 10.58 -7.10 14.77
CA THR A 511 9.15 -6.73 14.81
C THR A 511 8.84 -5.59 13.83
N VAL A 512 9.70 -4.57 13.76
CA VAL A 512 9.53 -3.46 12.82
C VAL A 512 9.69 -3.89 11.38
N MET A 513 10.71 -4.68 11.09
CA MET A 513 10.94 -5.21 9.75
C MET A 513 9.75 -6.05 9.28
N SER A 514 9.27 -6.96 10.14
CA SER A 514 8.08 -7.76 9.86
C SER A 514 6.84 -6.88 9.61
N ALA A 515 6.64 -5.85 10.44
CA ALA A 515 5.53 -4.92 10.29
C ALA A 515 5.63 -4.09 9.00
N SER A 516 6.83 -3.68 8.59
CA SER A 516 7.05 -2.91 7.35
C SER A 516 6.82 -3.73 6.09
N THR A 517 7.01 -5.05 6.16
CA THR A 517 6.82 -5.97 5.02
C THR A 517 5.47 -6.67 5.06
N THR A 518 4.58 -6.32 6.01
CA THR A 518 3.28 -6.99 6.16
C THR A 518 2.40 -6.81 4.93
N THR A 519 2.37 -5.64 4.30
CA THR A 519 1.55 -5.39 3.10
C THR A 519 2.01 -6.20 1.88
N LEU A 520 3.27 -6.65 1.86
CA LEU A 520 3.81 -7.51 0.82
C LEU A 520 3.40 -8.97 1.03
N ARG A 521 3.41 -9.42 2.30
CA ARG A 521 3.14 -10.80 2.73
C ARG A 521 1.66 -11.10 2.92
N TYR A 522 0.85 -10.11 3.29
CA TYR A 522 -0.60 -10.22 3.42
C TYR A 522 -1.22 -9.21 2.46
N PRO A 523 -1.66 -9.66 1.27
CA PRO A 523 -2.14 -8.78 0.24
C PRO A 523 -3.34 -7.98 0.73
N GLY A 524 -3.19 -6.65 0.75
CA GLY A 524 -4.23 -5.68 1.06
C GLY A 524 -4.75 -4.97 -0.19
N TYR A 525 -5.52 -3.90 0.01
CA TYR A 525 -6.00 -3.08 -1.11
C TYR A 525 -4.92 -2.13 -1.67
N MET A 526 -3.97 -1.67 -0.84
CA MET A 526 -2.92 -0.72 -1.23
C MET A 526 -1.52 -1.19 -0.79
N HIS A 527 -0.49 -0.78 -1.53
CA HIS A 527 0.94 -1.03 -1.26
C HIS A 527 1.33 -2.51 -1.16
N ASN A 528 0.89 -3.30 -2.15
CA ASN A 528 1.20 -4.73 -2.26
C ASN A 528 2.58 -5.01 -2.86
N ASP A 529 3.32 -3.97 -3.25
CA ASP A 529 4.65 -4.01 -3.86
C ASP A 529 5.58 -3.02 -3.15
N LEU A 530 6.87 -3.36 -3.08
CA LEU A 530 7.92 -2.53 -2.50
C LEU A 530 8.04 -1.20 -3.26
N ALA A 531 7.88 -1.24 -4.58
CA ALA A 531 7.85 -0.05 -5.43
C ALA A 531 6.75 0.95 -4.98
N GLY A 532 5.54 0.46 -4.69
CA GLY A 532 4.43 1.28 -4.24
C GLY A 532 4.60 1.83 -2.82
N ILE A 533 5.33 1.13 -1.94
CA ILE A 533 5.70 1.64 -0.60
C ILE A 533 6.75 2.75 -0.72
N ILE A 534 7.79 2.55 -1.53
CA ILE A 534 8.88 3.53 -1.69
C ILE A 534 8.35 4.79 -2.37
N ALA A 535 7.57 4.65 -3.45
CA ALA A 535 7.04 5.77 -4.21
C ALA A 535 6.11 6.68 -3.38
N SER A 536 5.42 6.13 -2.37
CA SER A 536 4.58 6.95 -1.50
C SER A 536 5.33 7.71 -0.42
N LEU A 537 6.49 7.19 -0.02
CA LEU A 537 7.31 7.74 1.06
C LEU A 537 8.39 8.70 0.55
N ILE A 538 8.88 8.51 -0.67
CA ILE A 538 10.07 9.19 -1.17
C ILE A 538 9.70 9.98 -2.44
N PRO A 539 9.24 11.24 -2.30
CA PRO A 539 8.94 12.08 -3.45
C PRO A 539 10.20 12.61 -4.15
N THR A 540 11.31 12.73 -3.41
CA THR A 540 12.60 13.19 -3.93
C THR A 540 13.66 12.11 -3.70
N PRO A 541 14.34 11.61 -4.75
CA PRO A 541 15.25 10.46 -4.62
C PRO A 541 16.39 10.64 -3.61
N ARG A 542 16.87 11.87 -3.39
CA ARG A 542 17.94 12.14 -2.40
C ARG A 542 17.45 12.07 -0.96
N SER A 543 16.16 12.31 -0.70
CA SER A 543 15.57 12.30 0.64
C SER A 543 14.88 10.98 0.93
N HIS A 544 15.64 9.88 0.94
CA HIS A 544 15.13 8.51 1.05
C HIS A 544 15.35 7.85 2.42
N PHE A 545 15.68 8.62 3.47
CA PHE A 545 15.92 8.09 4.81
C PHE A 545 14.64 8.10 5.63
N LEU A 546 14.13 6.91 5.95
CA LEU A 546 12.86 6.70 6.62
C LEU A 546 13.06 6.50 8.12
N LEU A 547 12.32 7.26 8.92
CA LEU A 547 12.23 7.10 10.37
C LEU A 547 11.10 6.12 10.70
N THR A 548 11.35 5.25 11.67
CA THR A 548 10.37 4.27 12.13
C THR A 548 9.82 4.62 13.52
N SER A 549 8.54 4.33 13.71
CA SER A 549 7.90 4.32 15.03
C SER A 549 6.91 3.16 15.10
N TYR A 550 6.81 2.50 16.24
CA TYR A 550 5.88 1.38 16.40
C TYR A 550 5.10 1.50 17.71
N THR A 551 3.89 0.96 17.74
CA THR A 551 3.06 0.91 18.94
C THR A 551 2.01 -0.20 18.80
N PRO A 552 1.60 -0.88 19.89
CA PRO A 552 2.13 -0.82 21.24
C PRO A 552 3.45 -1.59 21.39
N PHE A 553 4.34 -1.11 22.26
CA PHE A 553 5.38 -1.95 22.85
C PHE A 553 4.90 -2.37 24.24
N THR A 554 4.61 -3.65 24.43
CA THR A 554 4.39 -4.22 25.75
C THR A 554 5.29 -5.42 25.94
N GLY A 555 6.01 -5.46 27.05
CA GLY A 555 6.59 -6.72 27.51
C GLY A 555 5.49 -7.68 27.94
N ALA A 556 5.77 -8.98 27.89
CA ALA A 556 4.87 -10.05 28.35
C ALA A 556 4.34 -9.80 29.79
N ASN A 557 5.13 -9.16 30.65
CA ASN A 557 4.73 -8.84 32.03
C ASN A 557 3.67 -7.73 32.17
N ILE A 558 3.38 -6.94 31.12
CA ILE A 558 2.39 -5.85 31.14
C ILE A 558 1.00 -6.36 30.69
N GLU A 559 0.91 -7.58 30.13
CA GLU A 559 -0.34 -8.17 29.67
C GLU A 559 -1.36 -8.36 30.80
N GLN A 560 -0.90 -8.58 32.03
CA GLN A 560 -1.78 -8.74 33.20
C GLN A 560 -2.47 -7.43 33.66
N ALA A 561 -1.95 -6.25 33.30
CA ALA A 561 -2.45 -4.97 33.81
C ALA A 561 -3.31 -4.17 32.80
N ARG A 562 -3.44 -4.64 31.55
CA ARG A 562 -4.05 -3.86 30.45
C ARG A 562 -5.36 -4.40 29.88
N THR A 563 -5.92 -5.45 30.48
CA THR A 563 -7.23 -6.03 30.15
C THR A 563 -8.43 -5.04 30.21
N VAL A 564 -8.22 -3.75 30.52
CA VAL A 564 -9.30 -2.78 30.78
C VAL A 564 -9.39 -1.62 29.76
N ARG A 565 -8.42 -1.38 28.86
CA ARG A 565 -8.52 -0.26 27.89
C ARG A 565 -8.41 -0.73 26.43
N LYS A 566 -9.56 -0.77 25.73
CA LYS A 566 -9.62 -0.91 24.27
C LYS A 566 -8.76 0.19 23.64
N THR A 567 -7.65 -0.19 23.00
CA THR A 567 -6.80 0.75 22.27
C THR A 567 -7.47 1.01 20.92
N THR A 568 -7.85 2.26 20.65
CA THR A 568 -8.50 2.66 19.39
C THR A 568 -7.46 2.94 18.30
N VAL A 569 -7.88 2.90 17.03
CA VAL A 569 -7.06 3.31 15.87
C VAL A 569 -6.49 4.71 16.06
N LEU A 570 -7.29 5.65 16.57
CA LEU A 570 -6.85 7.01 16.87
C LEU A 570 -5.74 7.06 17.93
N ASP A 571 -5.82 6.22 18.96
CA ASP A 571 -4.79 6.17 20.00
C ASP A 571 -3.47 5.61 19.44
N VAL A 572 -3.53 4.62 18.56
CA VAL A 572 -2.36 4.08 17.84
C VAL A 572 -1.73 5.18 17.00
N MET A 573 -2.49 5.80 16.10
CA MET A 573 -1.96 6.85 15.22
C MET A 573 -1.41 8.05 15.99
N ARG A 574 -2.05 8.46 17.09
CA ARG A 574 -1.52 9.53 17.96
C ARG A 574 -0.21 9.13 18.64
N ARG A 575 -0.11 7.88 19.11
CA ARG A 575 1.11 7.37 19.76
C ARG A 575 2.25 7.24 18.75
N LEU A 576 1.99 6.88 17.50
CA LEU A 576 3.01 6.81 16.44
C LEU A 576 3.68 8.16 16.18
N LEU A 577 2.92 9.26 16.24
CA LEU A 577 3.48 10.61 16.09
C LEU A 577 4.30 11.08 17.31
N GLN A 578 4.19 10.42 18.47
CA GLN A 578 4.91 10.83 19.68
C GLN A 578 6.41 10.54 19.58
N PRO A 579 7.29 11.50 19.92
CA PRO A 579 8.74 11.29 19.92
C PRO A 579 9.21 10.10 20.76
N LYS A 580 8.48 9.77 21.84
CA LYS A 580 8.81 8.64 22.73
C LYS A 580 8.81 7.29 22.01
N ASN A 581 7.97 7.12 20.98
CA ASN A 581 7.85 5.85 20.26
C ASN A 581 8.69 5.82 18.96
N ARG A 582 9.44 6.89 18.66
CA ARG A 582 10.36 6.92 17.50
C ARG A 582 11.61 6.10 17.83
N MET A 583 12.03 5.27 16.88
CA MET A 583 13.22 4.43 16.98
C MET A 583 14.49 5.13 16.48
N VAL A 584 14.45 6.45 16.35
CA VAL A 584 15.59 7.27 15.94
C VAL A 584 15.70 8.48 16.86
N SER A 585 16.88 8.73 17.42
CA SER A 585 17.15 9.84 18.33
C SER A 585 17.38 11.15 17.57
N VAL A 586 16.30 11.70 17.05
CA VAL A 586 16.27 13.00 16.36
C VAL A 586 15.77 14.10 17.29
N ASN A 587 16.38 15.28 17.20
CA ASN A 587 15.94 16.49 17.89
C ASN A 587 15.30 17.43 16.86
N PRO A 588 13.97 17.37 16.64
CA PRO A 588 13.32 18.21 15.65
C PRO A 588 13.47 19.70 16.02
N SER A 589 13.84 20.52 15.03
CA SER A 589 13.76 21.98 15.15
C SER A 589 12.30 22.41 15.00
N LYS A 590 12.01 23.71 15.21
CA LYS A 590 10.68 24.26 14.91
C LYS A 590 10.34 24.24 13.42
N SER A 591 11.35 24.23 12.56
CA SER A 591 11.22 24.16 11.10
C SER A 591 11.10 22.72 10.58
N SER A 592 11.46 21.72 11.39
CA SER A 592 11.39 20.32 10.95
C SER A 592 9.97 19.89 10.61
N CYS A 593 9.82 19.25 9.46
CA CYS A 593 8.53 18.84 8.92
C CYS A 593 8.57 17.43 8.35
N TYR A 594 7.38 16.83 8.23
CA TYR A 594 7.14 15.58 7.55
C TYR A 594 7.04 15.82 6.04
N ILE A 595 7.81 15.07 5.27
CA ILE A 595 7.67 14.97 3.82
C ILE A 595 6.50 14.03 3.50
N SER A 596 6.49 12.87 4.14
CA SER A 596 5.46 11.83 3.95
C SER A 596 5.35 10.94 5.19
N ILE A 597 4.18 10.33 5.37
CA ILE A 597 3.93 9.35 6.43
C ILE A 597 3.11 8.19 5.86
N LEU A 598 3.57 6.95 6.08
CA LEU A 598 2.82 5.72 5.87
C LEU A 598 2.60 5.04 7.23
N ASN A 599 1.34 4.90 7.63
CA ASN A 599 0.97 4.11 8.81
C ASN A 599 0.45 2.74 8.36
N ILE A 600 1.15 1.67 8.74
CA ILE A 600 0.68 0.30 8.57
C ILE A 600 -0.01 -0.09 9.88
N ILE A 601 -1.33 -0.23 9.84
CA ILE A 601 -2.15 -0.59 11.00
C ILE A 601 -2.53 -2.06 10.87
N GLN A 602 -2.18 -2.82 11.89
CA GLN A 602 -2.38 -4.26 11.97
C GLN A 602 -3.49 -4.57 12.99
N GLY A 603 -4.40 -5.47 12.62
CA GLY A 603 -5.46 -5.97 13.50
C GLY A 603 -6.87 -5.55 13.08
N GLU A 604 -7.83 -5.67 14.00
CA GLU A 604 -9.24 -5.34 13.74
C GLU A 604 -9.45 -3.83 13.77
N ALA A 605 -9.34 -3.18 12.60
CA ALA A 605 -9.57 -1.76 12.43
C ALA A 605 -10.62 -1.50 11.34
N ASP A 606 -11.67 -0.76 11.69
CA ASP A 606 -12.69 -0.28 10.74
C ASP A 606 -12.10 0.85 9.86
N PRO A 607 -12.20 0.78 8.53
CA PRO A 607 -11.78 1.86 7.63
C PRO A 607 -12.40 3.24 7.98
N THR A 608 -13.61 3.26 8.52
CA THR A 608 -14.30 4.49 8.96
C THR A 608 -13.57 5.15 10.12
N ASP A 609 -13.08 4.35 11.07
CA ASP A 609 -12.32 4.85 12.22
C ASP A 609 -10.96 5.38 11.80
N VAL A 610 -10.34 4.80 10.77
CA VAL A 610 -9.11 5.34 10.15
C VAL A 610 -9.37 6.71 9.55
N HIS A 611 -10.43 6.88 8.77
CA HIS A 611 -10.77 8.17 8.16
C HIS A 611 -11.06 9.25 9.23
N LYS A 612 -11.88 8.91 10.24
CA LYS A 612 -12.14 9.78 11.40
C LYS A 612 -10.86 10.15 12.14
N SER A 613 -9.92 9.21 12.27
CA SER A 613 -8.64 9.43 12.94
C SER A 613 -7.72 10.35 12.14
N LEU A 614 -7.65 10.17 10.82
CA LEU A 614 -6.90 11.04 9.90
C LEU A 614 -7.42 12.48 9.94
N LEU A 615 -8.73 12.68 9.89
CA LEU A 615 -9.36 14.00 10.00
C LEU A 615 -8.97 14.69 11.31
N ARG A 616 -9.07 13.99 12.44
CA ARG A 616 -8.68 14.54 13.76
C ARG A 616 -7.20 14.90 13.85
N ILE A 617 -6.31 14.12 13.22
CA ILE A 617 -4.87 14.42 13.19
C ILE A 617 -4.61 15.70 12.38
N ARG A 618 -5.30 15.87 11.25
CA ARG A 618 -5.22 17.07 10.40
C ARG A 618 -5.78 18.31 11.10
N GLU A 619 -6.99 18.23 11.68
CA GLU A 619 -7.62 19.34 12.41
C GLU A 619 -6.77 19.84 13.58
N ARG A 620 -6.16 18.90 14.33
CA ARG A 620 -5.31 19.23 15.48
C ARG A 620 -3.89 19.63 15.10
N ARG A 621 -3.53 19.56 13.82
CA ARG A 621 -2.17 19.84 13.31
C ARG A 621 -1.09 19.16 14.14
N LEU A 622 -1.27 17.86 14.45
CA LEU A 622 -0.32 17.10 15.27
C LEU A 622 1.01 16.82 14.53
N ALA A 623 1.03 16.99 13.22
CA ALA A 623 2.19 16.86 12.36
C ALA A 623 2.31 18.12 11.48
N SER A 624 3.52 18.68 11.41
CA SER A 624 3.86 19.75 10.46
C SER A 624 4.37 19.12 9.18
N PHE A 625 3.79 19.47 8.03
CA PHE A 625 4.20 18.94 6.73
C PHE A 625 5.02 19.95 5.95
N ILE A 626 5.74 19.48 4.93
CA ILE A 626 6.42 20.33 3.95
C ILE A 626 5.47 21.40 3.38
N PRO A 627 5.95 22.63 3.16
CA PRO A 627 5.08 23.71 2.72
C PRO A 627 4.87 23.73 1.18
N TRP A 628 5.78 23.11 0.42
CA TRP A 628 5.76 23.07 -1.05
C TRP A 628 4.91 21.93 -1.63
N GLY A 629 4.29 21.09 -0.79
CA GLY A 629 3.51 19.93 -1.23
C GLY A 629 2.31 19.64 -0.31
N PRO A 630 1.33 18.85 -0.77
CA PRO A 630 0.20 18.46 0.06
C PRO A 630 0.64 17.50 1.18
N ALA A 631 -0.06 17.54 2.32
CA ALA A 631 0.19 16.64 3.44
C ALA A 631 -0.11 15.18 3.08
N SER A 632 0.94 14.39 2.83
CA SER A 632 0.86 12.96 2.51
C SER A 632 0.82 12.12 3.78
N ILE A 633 -0.39 11.71 4.20
CA ILE A 633 -0.58 10.68 5.23
C ILE A 633 -1.34 9.54 4.59
N GLN A 634 -0.65 8.42 4.40
CA GLN A 634 -1.22 7.19 3.88
C GLN A 634 -1.39 6.19 5.00
N VAL A 635 -2.45 5.39 4.92
CA VAL A 635 -2.74 4.33 5.88
C VAL A 635 -2.98 3.04 5.12
N ALA A 636 -2.21 2.02 5.45
CA ALA A 636 -2.43 0.66 4.99
C ALA A 636 -3.02 -0.15 6.15
N LEU A 637 -4.15 -0.81 5.89
CA LEU A 637 -4.78 -1.72 6.84
C LEU A 637 -4.38 -3.14 6.46
N THR A 638 -3.85 -3.88 7.43
CA THR A 638 -3.42 -5.27 7.25
C THR A 638 -4.01 -6.14 8.33
N LYS A 639 -4.43 -7.35 7.96
CA LYS A 639 -4.80 -8.36 8.94
C LYS A 639 -3.53 -8.87 9.63
N ARG A 640 -3.64 -9.21 10.91
CA ARG A 640 -2.56 -9.88 11.64
C ARG A 640 -2.50 -11.35 11.21
N SER A 641 -1.32 -11.96 11.31
CA SER A 641 -1.19 -13.41 11.15
C SER A 641 -2.17 -14.14 12.07
N PRO A 642 -2.95 -15.11 11.55
CA PRO A 642 -3.85 -15.92 12.37
C PRO A 642 -3.12 -16.99 13.19
N TYR A 643 -1.83 -17.24 12.92
CA TYR A 643 -1.05 -18.29 13.57
C TYR A 643 -0.38 -17.84 14.87
N ILE A 644 -0.28 -16.52 15.09
CA ILE A 644 0.22 -15.98 16.35
C ILE A 644 -0.96 -15.79 17.30
N GLU A 645 -0.94 -16.49 18.43
CA GLU A 645 -1.91 -16.31 19.50
C GLU A 645 -2.07 -14.81 19.85
N GLU A 646 -3.30 -14.40 20.16
CA GLU A 646 -3.66 -13.01 20.46
C GLU A 646 -2.80 -12.48 21.62
N THR A 647 -1.65 -11.86 21.32
CA THR A 647 -1.03 -10.92 22.27
C THR A 647 -2.10 -9.88 22.54
N GLY A 648 -2.40 -9.58 23.80
CA GLY A 648 -3.66 -8.95 24.25
C GLY A 648 -4.02 -7.56 23.69
N HIS A 649 -3.35 -7.07 22.64
CA HIS A 649 -3.67 -5.87 21.87
C HIS A 649 -4.40 -6.22 20.57
N ARG A 650 -5.63 -5.72 20.43
CA ARG A 650 -6.44 -5.87 19.21
C ARG A 650 -5.89 -5.11 17.99
N VAL A 651 -5.09 -4.07 18.22
CA VAL A 651 -4.56 -3.18 17.17
C VAL A 651 -3.11 -2.80 17.48
N SER A 652 -2.23 -3.01 16.51
CA SER A 652 -0.86 -2.48 16.45
C SER A 652 -0.69 -1.57 15.24
N GLY A 653 0.37 -0.78 15.24
CA GLY A 653 0.70 0.10 14.14
C GLY A 653 2.20 0.34 14.04
N LEU A 654 2.67 0.42 12.81
CA LEU A 654 3.98 0.90 12.41
C LEU A 654 3.79 2.21 11.63
N MET A 655 4.65 3.18 11.88
CA MET A 655 4.79 4.38 11.07
C MET A 655 6.16 4.38 10.40
N LEU A 656 6.15 4.43 9.08
CA LEU A 656 7.30 4.82 8.27
C LEU A 656 7.11 6.29 7.90
N ALA A 657 8.05 7.14 8.27
CA ALA A 657 7.93 8.58 8.04
C ALA A 657 9.21 9.13 7.44
N ASN A 658 9.07 9.89 6.35
CA ASN A 658 10.14 10.71 5.83
C ASN A 658 10.06 12.08 6.50
N HIS A 659 11.06 12.42 7.31
CA HIS A 659 11.01 13.61 8.16
C HIS A 659 12.37 14.32 8.20
N THR A 660 12.37 15.63 7.97
CA THR A 660 13.61 16.42 7.77
C THR A 660 14.54 16.43 8.98
N SER A 661 14.03 16.17 10.19
CA SER A 661 14.87 16.08 11.39
C SER A 661 15.92 14.97 11.33
N VAL A 662 15.83 14.03 10.39
CA VAL A 662 16.90 13.03 10.15
C VAL A 662 18.25 13.71 9.87
N ALA A 663 18.25 14.92 9.31
CA ALA A 663 19.45 15.75 9.14
C ALA A 663 20.23 15.98 10.45
N THR A 664 19.55 16.01 11.60
CA THR A 664 20.21 16.15 12.92
C THR A 664 21.06 14.94 13.30
N LEU A 665 20.68 13.75 12.82
CA LEU A 665 21.47 12.52 12.98
C LEU A 665 22.74 12.61 12.12
N PHE A 666 22.62 13.03 10.87
CA PHE A 666 23.76 13.16 9.96
C PHE A 666 24.74 14.22 10.44
N LYS A 667 24.26 15.39 10.90
CA LYS A 667 25.10 16.42 11.51
C LYS A 667 25.89 15.89 12.72
N ARG A 668 25.31 14.97 13.50
CA ARG A 668 26.01 14.34 14.63
C ARG A 668 27.15 13.45 14.14
N ILE A 669 26.92 12.63 13.12
CA ILE A 669 27.95 11.77 12.51
C ILE A 669 29.09 12.63 11.98
N VAL A 670 28.79 13.68 11.20
CA VAL A 670 29.84 14.56 10.65
C VAL A 670 30.59 15.30 11.75
N LYS A 671 29.90 15.76 12.81
CA LYS A 671 30.57 16.41 13.96
C LYS A 671 31.57 15.47 14.66
N HIS A 672 31.20 14.20 14.84
CA HIS A 672 32.10 13.20 15.45
C HIS A 672 33.28 12.88 14.54
N TYR A 673 33.03 12.75 13.23
CA TYR A 673 34.08 12.61 12.23
C TYR A 673 35.05 13.80 12.26
N ASP A 674 34.55 15.04 12.22
CA ASP A 674 35.38 16.26 12.21
C ASP A 674 36.25 16.35 13.47
N MET A 675 35.77 15.87 14.62
CA MET A 675 36.54 15.85 15.86
C MET A 675 37.76 14.92 15.77
N LEU A 676 37.59 13.73 15.18
CA LEU A 676 38.68 12.77 14.97
C LEU A 676 39.63 13.23 13.86
N ARG A 677 39.07 13.72 12.75
CA ARG A 677 39.82 14.17 11.57
C ARG A 677 40.72 15.36 11.89
N LYS A 678 40.26 16.34 12.69
CA LYS A 678 41.08 17.49 13.13
C LYS A 678 42.35 17.07 13.89
N ARG A 679 42.34 15.90 14.53
CA ARG A 679 43.48 15.35 15.29
C ARG A 679 44.27 14.32 14.48
N ASN A 680 43.84 14.01 13.25
CA ASN A 680 44.36 12.91 12.44
C ASN A 680 44.44 11.56 13.20
N ALA A 681 43.49 11.34 14.12
CA ALA A 681 43.50 10.16 14.99
C ALA A 681 43.03 8.92 14.23
N PHE A 682 43.68 7.78 14.49
CA PHE A 682 43.31 6.45 13.99
C PHE A 682 43.25 6.29 12.45
N LEU A 683 44.00 7.10 11.70
CA LEU A 683 44.01 7.05 10.23
C LEU A 683 44.99 6.03 9.65
N ASP A 684 46.00 5.59 10.40
CA ASP A 684 47.07 4.75 9.85
C ASP A 684 46.62 3.33 9.50
N SER A 685 45.50 2.86 10.08
CA SER A 685 44.87 1.60 9.65
C SER A 685 44.15 1.75 8.31
N TYR A 686 43.57 2.91 8.01
CA TYR A 686 42.86 3.17 6.75
C TYR A 686 43.83 3.38 5.59
N LYS A 687 44.93 4.12 5.80
CA LYS A 687 45.94 4.40 4.78
C LYS A 687 46.63 3.17 4.18
N LYS A 688 46.55 2.01 4.86
CA LYS A 688 47.13 0.75 4.40
C LYS A 688 46.23 0.03 3.40
N GLU A 689 44.96 0.41 3.33
CA GLU A 689 43.95 -0.25 2.52
C GLU A 689 43.86 0.38 1.13
N ALA A 690 43.52 -0.42 0.12
CA ALA A 690 43.50 -0.01 -1.29
C ALA A 690 42.70 1.27 -1.57
N PRO A 691 41.49 1.50 -0.99
CA PRO A 691 40.72 2.72 -1.22
C PRO A 691 41.40 4.01 -0.77
N PHE A 692 42.43 3.93 0.07
CA PHE A 692 43.16 5.07 0.61
C PHE A 692 44.63 5.12 0.17
N ALA A 693 45.02 4.29 -0.82
CA ALA A 693 46.39 4.23 -1.32
C ALA A 693 46.83 5.56 -1.97
N ASP A 694 45.92 6.22 -2.70
CA ASP A 694 46.18 7.50 -3.39
C ASP A 694 45.92 8.74 -2.52
N GLY A 695 45.55 8.54 -1.25
CA GLY A 695 45.34 9.61 -0.28
C GLY A 695 44.05 9.46 0.53
N LEU A 696 43.69 10.54 1.22
CA LEU A 696 42.53 10.56 2.12
C LEU A 696 41.31 11.25 1.48
N GLY A 697 41.30 11.38 0.14
CA GLY A 697 40.25 12.07 -0.61
C GLY A 697 38.87 11.43 -0.47
N GLU A 698 38.80 10.11 -0.34
CA GLU A 698 37.56 9.36 -0.09
C GLU A 698 36.78 9.89 1.13
N PHE A 699 37.49 10.29 2.18
CA PHE A 699 36.84 10.88 3.35
C PHE A 699 36.27 12.28 3.08
N ASP A 700 36.98 13.08 2.29
CA ASP A 700 36.57 14.45 1.97
C ASP A 700 35.35 14.42 1.02
N GLU A 701 35.32 13.48 0.07
CA GLU A 701 34.17 13.21 -0.79
C GLU A 701 32.96 12.69 0.01
N ALA A 702 33.15 11.70 0.88
CA ALA A 702 32.09 11.18 1.73
C ALA A 702 31.50 12.27 2.62
N ARG A 703 32.36 13.15 3.17
CA ARG A 703 31.92 14.31 3.95
C ARG A 703 31.12 15.30 3.12
N ALA A 704 31.54 15.59 1.89
CA ALA A 704 30.84 16.50 0.99
C ALA A 704 29.44 15.97 0.65
N VAL A 705 29.33 14.69 0.25
CA VAL A 705 28.04 14.06 -0.07
C VAL A 705 27.08 14.10 1.12
N VAL A 706 27.55 13.78 2.32
CA VAL A 706 26.70 13.81 3.53
C VAL A 706 26.32 15.24 3.93
N MET A 707 27.20 16.22 3.71
CA MET A 707 26.88 17.64 3.92
C MET A 707 25.85 18.16 2.91
N ASP A 708 25.97 17.78 1.65
CA ASP A 708 24.98 18.11 0.61
C ASP A 708 23.63 17.47 0.94
N LEU A 709 23.62 16.23 1.44
CA LEU A 709 22.40 15.58 1.92
C LEU A 709 21.75 16.35 3.08
N ILE A 710 22.56 16.82 4.04
CA ILE A 710 22.05 17.67 5.13
C ILE A 710 21.44 18.95 4.56
N GLY A 711 22.12 19.60 3.61
CA GLY A 711 21.63 20.81 2.94
C GLY A 711 20.31 20.57 2.20
N GLU A 712 20.17 19.41 1.53
CA GLU A 712 18.94 19.01 0.84
C GLU A 712 17.75 18.89 1.80
N TYR A 713 17.93 18.24 2.95
CA TYR A 713 16.86 18.14 3.96
C TYR A 713 16.51 19.49 4.59
N GLU A 714 17.48 20.39 4.76
CA GLU A 714 17.22 21.75 5.25
C GLU A 714 16.54 22.64 4.20
N ALA A 715 16.89 22.47 2.93
CA ALA A 715 16.24 23.15 1.82
C ALA A 715 14.78 22.69 1.68
N ALA A 716 14.50 21.40 1.89
CA ALA A 716 13.16 20.84 1.87
C ALA A 716 12.22 21.40 2.97
N GLU A 717 12.75 22.06 4.00
CA GLU A 717 11.95 22.77 5.02
C GLU A 717 11.39 24.11 4.52
N ARG A 718 11.86 24.63 3.37
CA ARG A 718 11.50 25.95 2.84
C ARG A 718 10.45 25.86 1.74
N GLU A 719 9.71 26.96 1.55
CA GLU A 719 8.68 27.08 0.50
C GLU A 719 9.27 27.10 -0.92
N ASP A 720 10.50 27.58 -1.09
CA ASP A 720 11.20 27.75 -2.37
C ASP A 720 11.91 26.48 -2.86
N TYR A 721 11.73 25.34 -2.18
CA TYR A 721 12.46 24.11 -2.48
C TYR A 721 12.30 23.60 -3.93
N LEU A 722 11.09 23.67 -4.49
CA LEU A 722 10.80 23.22 -5.87
C LEU A 722 11.06 24.29 -6.94
N ASP A 723 11.16 25.57 -6.54
CA ASP A 723 11.37 26.70 -7.44
C ASP A 723 12.48 27.62 -6.88
N PRO A 724 13.76 27.32 -7.18
CA PRO A 724 14.88 28.13 -6.72
C PRO A 724 14.90 29.56 -7.30
N ASP A 725 14.04 29.89 -8.27
CA ASP A 725 13.90 31.25 -8.83
C ASP A 725 12.75 32.04 -8.19
N ALA A 726 11.79 31.39 -7.50
CA ALA A 726 10.73 32.07 -6.76
C ALA A 726 11.27 32.97 -5.63
N GLY A 727 12.40 32.60 -5.02
CA GLY A 727 13.09 33.41 -4.02
C GLY A 727 13.70 34.70 -4.57
N LYS A 728 14.05 34.76 -5.86
CA LYS A 728 14.61 35.97 -6.49
C LYS A 728 13.54 36.99 -6.88
N ALA A 729 12.29 36.57 -7.04
CA ALA A 729 11.18 37.48 -7.33
C ALA A 729 10.86 38.41 -6.14
N ASN A 730 11.11 37.95 -4.90
CA ASN A 730 10.92 38.79 -3.71
C ASN A 730 12.08 39.75 -3.42
N ASP A 731 13.27 39.54 -4.00
CA ASP A 731 14.42 40.46 -3.89
C ASP A 731 14.42 41.55 -4.97
N LEU A 732 13.63 41.38 -6.03
CA LEU A 732 13.33 42.42 -7.00
C LEU A 732 11.98 43.03 -6.67
N GLY A 733 11.96 43.91 -5.67
CA GLY A 733 10.76 44.65 -5.28
C GLY A 733 10.07 45.30 -6.49
N VAL A 734 8.90 44.75 -6.83
CA VAL A 734 7.87 45.38 -7.66
C VAL A 734 6.56 45.31 -6.89
#